data_AF-A0A2B4S2Q1-F1
#
_entry.id   AF-A0A2B4S2Q1-F1
#
_cell.length_a   1.000
_cell.length_b   1.000
_cell.length_c   1.000
_cell.angle_alpha   90.00
_cell.angle_beta   90.00
_cell.angle_gamma   90.00
#
_symmetry.space_group_name_H-M   'P 1'
#
loop_
_entity.id
_entity.type
_entity.pdbx_description
1 polymer ?
#
loop_
_entity_poly.entity_id
_entity_poly.type
_entity_poly.pdbx_seq_one_letter_code
_entity_poly.pdbx_strand_id
1 'polypeptide(L)'
;MGRKVTLAACSLNQWALDFEGNLKRILQSINIARAHGATYRLGPELEIPGYGCNDHFLESDTLLHSFQVLALLLKSPVTKDIICDVGMPVMHRNVRYNCRIIFLNGKILLIRPKMTLACDANYREGRWFTRWAKGGGIYVYANMRGCDGERVYYDGCSMIAVNGKIVAQGSQFSMQEVEVVTSTVDLEEVRSHRGAKPTFGSNAMALTESYPRIKVDFALSREDDISVPPAEPIDVRYHTPEEEISLGPACWLWDYLRRSGQAGFFLPLSGGIDSSSTACIVSSMCHQVCQAVKNGDQQVLEDARRIVNDNNYIPTDPKEFAGRIFVTCYMGTENSSEETRKRASNLAEEIGSHHMGITIDAAVSAVLGIFTAVSGKIPKFKLYGGTHRENLALQNVQARLRMVLAYLFAQLIMWARGLPGGLLVLGSANVDERERNLESQLNKDDMGMTYDELSMFGCLRKVSRCGPYSMFCKLIHTWRSTYTPAKVAEKIKRFFRAYSINRHKMTTLTPAYHAENYSPDDNRFDLRPFLYNTHWSWQMRLIDEEVRRLQVAEASMLRHQEPHLHVNSDSLYVGAHDPYVGSNEGMTSSPVKSERIGNQFGTEEHQTRRERLERTLETLASFNRGTSRTQNRGTPPCPALIRIKSEPVDHEEGCASHGTGDEPGIRPQKRSEANMAGSSDGEFGSGENINLEDEAKQALRETLEFPKCES
;
A
#
# COMPACT_ATOMS: atom_id res chain seq x y z
N MET A 1 5.70 -14.42 44.43
CA MET A 1 5.80 -14.22 42.96
C MET A 1 4.40 -14.05 42.43
N GLY A 2 4.12 -12.92 41.76
CA GLY A 2 2.86 -12.73 41.06
C GLY A 2 2.69 -13.67 39.86
N ARG A 3 1.48 -13.70 39.31
CA ARG A 3 1.09 -14.48 38.13
C ARG A 3 0.68 -13.58 36.96
N LYS A 4 0.08 -12.43 37.24
CA LYS A 4 -0.44 -11.48 36.25
C LYS A 4 0.61 -10.43 35.89
N VAL A 5 0.59 -10.01 34.63
CA VAL A 5 1.50 -9.00 34.08
C VAL A 5 0.69 -7.96 33.28
N THR A 6 1.07 -6.69 33.39
CA THR A 6 0.46 -5.60 32.62
C THR A 6 1.38 -5.25 31.45
N LEU A 7 0.88 -5.45 30.23
CA LEU A 7 1.63 -5.22 28.98
C LEU A 7 1.05 -4.01 28.26
N ALA A 8 1.91 -3.22 27.59
CA ALA A 8 1.54 -2.12 26.72
C ALA A 8 2.00 -2.37 25.28
N ALA A 9 1.11 -2.14 24.31
CA ALA A 9 1.41 -1.97 22.90
C ALA A 9 1.07 -0.54 22.49
N CYS A 10 1.80 0.08 21.56
CA CYS A 10 1.48 1.44 21.13
C CYS A 10 1.53 1.65 19.62
N SER A 11 0.63 2.51 19.15
CA SER A 11 0.58 3.03 17.79
C SER A 11 1.18 4.44 17.80
N LEU A 12 2.23 4.69 17.02
CA LEU A 12 2.88 6.01 16.92
C LEU A 12 2.81 6.56 15.50
N ASN A 13 2.57 7.87 15.38
CA ASN A 13 2.61 8.60 14.12
C ASN A 13 4.01 9.16 13.83
N GLN A 14 4.97 8.25 13.66
CA GLN A 14 6.35 8.61 13.34
C GLN A 14 6.45 9.31 11.98
N TRP A 15 7.54 10.04 11.77
CA TRP A 15 7.87 10.67 10.50
C TRP A 15 9.28 10.23 10.09
N ALA A 16 9.47 9.84 8.83
CA ALA A 16 10.76 9.37 8.34
C ALA A 16 11.85 10.44 8.56
N LEU A 17 12.92 10.04 9.26
CA LEU A 17 14.08 10.87 9.66
C LEU A 17 13.81 12.00 10.67
N ASP A 18 12.58 12.15 11.18
CA ASP A 18 12.24 13.06 12.29
C ASP A 18 12.69 12.48 13.64
N PHE A 19 14.00 12.32 13.84
CA PHE A 19 14.56 11.68 15.04
C PHE A 19 14.11 12.37 16.35
N GLU A 20 13.96 13.70 16.33
CA GLU A 20 13.55 14.51 17.49
C GLU A 20 12.06 14.31 17.84
N GLY A 21 11.16 14.38 16.85
CA GLY A 21 9.74 14.10 17.06
C GLY A 21 9.48 12.63 17.38
N ASN A 22 10.18 11.72 16.72
CA ASN A 22 10.08 10.27 16.97
C ASN A 22 10.54 9.92 18.39
N LEU A 23 11.64 10.50 18.89
CA LEU A 23 12.09 10.36 20.28
C LEU A 23 11.02 10.84 21.27
N LYS A 24 10.42 12.02 21.03
CA LYS A 24 9.35 12.57 21.89
C LYS A 24 8.13 11.64 21.96
N ARG A 25 7.64 11.16 20.80
CA ARG A 25 6.51 10.21 20.71
C ARG A 25 6.81 8.89 21.44
N ILE A 26 8.03 8.35 21.31
CA ILE A 26 8.47 7.15 22.05
C ILE A 26 8.45 7.42 23.56
N LEU A 27 9.11 8.48 24.04
CA LEU A 27 9.15 8.84 25.46
C LEU A 27 7.76 9.05 26.06
N GLN A 28 6.87 9.75 25.34
CA GLN A 28 5.48 9.96 25.74
C GLN A 28 4.74 8.63 25.90
N SER A 29 4.89 7.70 24.94
CA SER A 29 4.24 6.38 25.00
C SER A 29 4.75 5.53 26.17
N ILE A 30 6.03 5.63 26.54
CA ILE A 30 6.61 4.93 27.69
C ILE A 30 6.07 5.54 29.00
N ASN A 31 5.96 6.86 29.08
CA ASN A 31 5.37 7.54 30.23
C ASN A 31 3.91 7.14 30.45
N ILE A 32 3.11 7.09 29.37
CA ILE A 32 1.72 6.63 29.38
C ILE A 32 1.65 5.15 29.82
N ALA A 33 2.48 4.27 29.27
CA ALA A 33 2.53 2.86 29.66
C ALA A 33 2.86 2.67 31.16
N ARG A 34 3.85 3.43 31.67
CA ARG A 34 4.23 3.43 33.09
C ARG A 34 3.11 3.96 33.99
N ALA A 35 2.40 5.01 33.58
CA ALA A 35 1.26 5.55 34.33
C ALA A 35 0.10 4.54 34.46
N HIS A 36 -0.09 3.68 33.45
CA HIS A 36 -1.04 2.55 33.50
C HIS A 36 -0.46 1.28 34.15
N GLY A 37 0.70 1.36 34.80
CA GLY A 37 1.32 0.26 35.54
C GLY A 37 1.93 -0.85 34.68
N ALA A 38 2.14 -0.63 33.39
CA ALA A 38 2.76 -1.62 32.51
C ALA A 38 4.24 -1.87 32.85
N THR A 39 4.65 -3.14 32.87
CA THR A 39 6.04 -3.57 33.11
C THR A 39 6.79 -3.88 31.81
N TYR A 40 6.08 -3.86 30.67
CA TYR A 40 6.63 -4.04 29.33
C TYR A 40 5.91 -3.13 28.32
N ARG A 41 6.65 -2.40 27.48
CA ARG A 41 6.12 -1.55 26.39
C ARG A 41 6.72 -1.98 25.06
N LEU A 42 5.84 -2.34 24.11
CA LEU A 42 6.17 -2.59 22.70
C LEU A 42 5.83 -1.36 21.83
N GLY A 43 6.81 -0.86 21.07
CA GLY A 43 6.58 0.14 20.03
C GLY A 43 6.59 -0.39 18.60
N PRO A 44 6.15 0.41 17.60
CA PRO A 44 6.09 -0.01 16.20
C PRO A 44 7.43 -0.41 15.58
N GLU A 45 7.36 -1.08 14.44
CA GLU A 45 8.52 -1.46 13.64
C GLU A 45 9.32 -0.24 13.16
N LEU A 46 10.65 -0.26 13.31
CA LEU A 46 11.55 0.85 12.94
C LEU A 46 11.12 2.23 13.48
N GLU A 47 10.48 2.28 14.65
CA GLU A 47 9.92 3.52 15.20
C GLU A 47 10.93 4.65 15.45
N ILE A 48 12.22 4.36 15.67
CA ILE A 48 13.23 5.41 15.92
C ILE A 48 13.45 6.29 14.67
N PRO A 49 13.83 5.77 13.49
CA PRO A 49 13.93 6.56 12.27
C PRO A 49 12.60 6.76 11.54
N GLY A 50 11.57 5.95 11.80
CA GLY A 50 10.41 5.78 10.93
C GLY A 50 10.59 4.63 9.92
N TYR A 51 9.49 4.06 9.41
CA TYR A 51 9.54 2.91 8.51
C TYR A 51 9.84 3.30 7.05
N GLY A 52 9.21 4.37 6.55
CA GLY A 52 9.29 4.87 5.18
C GLY A 52 10.59 5.59 4.80
N CYS A 53 11.71 5.37 5.48
CA CYS A 53 12.99 5.98 5.12
C CYS A 53 13.54 5.53 3.76
N ASN A 54 13.00 4.45 3.16
CA ASN A 54 13.44 3.92 1.87
C ASN A 54 14.98 3.76 1.77
N ASP A 55 15.59 4.37 0.75
CA ASP A 55 17.02 4.27 0.47
C ASP A 55 17.88 5.02 1.49
N HIS A 56 17.32 5.88 2.36
CA HIS A 56 18.07 6.44 3.50
C HIS A 56 18.49 5.34 4.49
N PHE A 57 17.89 4.15 4.49
CA PHE A 57 18.44 3.00 5.23
C PHE A 57 19.81 2.52 4.69
N LEU A 58 20.19 2.88 3.46
CA LEU A 58 21.52 2.63 2.88
C LEU A 58 22.58 3.60 3.43
N GLU A 59 22.17 4.76 3.93
CA GLU A 59 23.04 5.81 4.45
C GLU A 59 23.51 5.49 5.88
N SER A 60 24.76 5.85 6.20
CA SER A 60 25.34 5.67 7.54
C SER A 60 24.60 6.45 8.61
N ASP A 61 24.08 7.61 8.25
CA ASP A 61 23.63 8.62 9.19
C ASP A 61 22.29 8.19 9.83
N THR A 62 21.45 7.48 9.07
CA THR A 62 20.25 6.81 9.59
C THR A 62 20.57 5.79 10.69
N LEU A 63 21.70 5.08 10.61
CA LEU A 63 22.17 4.20 11.69
C LEU A 63 22.71 5.02 12.87
N LEU A 64 23.57 6.01 12.59
CA LEU A 64 24.20 6.86 13.61
C LEU A 64 23.17 7.58 14.48
N HIS A 65 22.22 8.30 13.87
CA HIS A 65 21.18 9.03 14.56
C HIS A 65 20.21 8.09 15.30
N SER A 66 19.94 6.90 14.74
CA SER A 66 19.17 5.88 15.48
C SER A 66 19.88 5.43 16.77
N PHE A 67 21.21 5.28 16.75
CA PHE A 67 21.98 4.97 17.96
C PHE A 67 22.06 6.16 18.94
N GLN A 68 22.11 7.40 18.46
CA GLN A 68 22.05 8.60 19.31
C GLN A 68 20.70 8.69 20.03
N VAL A 69 19.58 8.48 19.32
CA VAL A 69 18.24 8.40 19.92
C VAL A 69 18.14 7.24 20.93
N LEU A 70 18.68 6.07 20.61
CA LEU A 70 18.73 4.95 21.56
C LEU A 70 19.53 5.31 22.83
N ALA A 71 20.65 6.03 22.72
CA ALA A 71 21.42 6.47 23.88
C ALA A 71 20.64 7.46 24.76
N LEU A 72 19.85 8.36 24.17
CA LEU A 72 18.95 9.26 24.90
C LEU A 72 17.82 8.48 25.60
N LEU A 73 17.24 7.47 24.94
CA LEU A 73 16.25 6.58 25.55
C LEU A 73 16.83 5.79 26.74
N LEU A 74 18.05 5.27 26.63
CA LEU A 74 18.73 4.54 27.71
C LEU A 74 19.06 5.42 28.93
N LYS A 75 19.36 6.70 28.71
CA LYS A 75 19.64 7.69 29.77
C LYS A 75 18.37 8.24 30.43
N SER A 76 17.20 8.15 29.77
CA SER A 76 15.97 8.79 30.23
C SER A 76 15.44 8.19 31.54
N PRO A 77 15.06 9.01 32.55
CA PRO A 77 14.50 8.50 33.80
C PRO A 77 13.12 7.83 33.61
N VAL A 78 12.41 8.14 32.51
CA VAL A 78 11.08 7.59 32.19
C VAL A 78 11.15 6.09 31.89
N THR A 79 12.29 5.58 31.40
CA THR A 79 12.46 4.16 31.05
C THR A 79 12.93 3.29 32.21
N LYS A 80 12.91 3.81 33.44
CA LYS A 80 13.19 3.01 34.64
C LYS A 80 12.03 2.07 34.96
N ASP A 81 12.36 0.87 35.41
CA ASP A 81 11.48 -0.19 35.92
C ASP A 81 10.41 -0.69 34.93
N ILE A 82 10.65 -0.48 33.64
CA ILE A 82 9.82 -0.95 32.52
C ILE A 82 10.72 -1.49 31.40
N ILE A 83 10.40 -2.68 30.89
CA ILE A 83 11.10 -3.22 29.72
C ILE A 83 10.60 -2.47 28.48
N CYS A 84 11.51 -1.85 27.75
CA CYS A 84 11.22 -1.13 26.51
C CYS A 84 11.70 -1.95 25.32
N ASP A 85 10.79 -2.28 24.40
CA ASP A 85 11.09 -2.90 23.10
C ASP A 85 10.87 -1.85 22.00
N VAL A 86 11.95 -1.44 21.34
CA VAL A 86 11.97 -0.38 20.30
C VAL A 86 12.53 -0.85 18.96
N GLY A 87 12.11 -0.22 17.86
CA GLY A 87 12.54 -0.57 16.50
C GLY A 87 13.60 0.37 15.91
N MET A 88 14.71 -0.17 15.39
CA MET A 88 15.71 0.58 14.59
C MET A 88 16.52 -0.32 13.65
N PRO A 89 17.14 0.22 12.59
CA PRO A 89 18.12 -0.51 11.79
C PRO A 89 19.41 -0.73 12.60
N VAL A 90 20.02 -1.91 12.46
CA VAL A 90 21.34 -2.22 13.05
C VAL A 90 22.23 -2.88 12.00
N MET A 91 23.48 -2.43 11.92
CA MET A 91 24.51 -3.11 11.13
C MET A 91 25.31 -4.06 12.04
N HIS A 92 25.37 -5.34 11.67
CA HIS A 92 26.19 -6.35 12.36
C HIS A 92 27.00 -7.13 11.31
N ARG A 93 28.32 -7.20 11.49
CA ARG A 93 29.26 -7.85 10.55
C ARG A 93 29.07 -7.38 9.09
N ASN A 94 28.96 -6.06 8.88
CA ASN A 94 28.66 -5.39 7.60
C ASN A 94 27.32 -5.77 6.94
N VAL A 95 26.42 -6.46 7.65
CA VAL A 95 25.06 -6.78 7.19
C VAL A 95 24.06 -5.90 7.95
N ARG A 96 23.16 -5.21 7.24
CA ARG A 96 22.08 -4.42 7.84
C ARG A 96 20.85 -5.28 8.10
N TYR A 97 20.28 -5.13 9.29
CA TYR A 97 19.08 -5.82 9.73
C TYR A 97 18.06 -4.79 10.25
N ASN A 98 16.78 -5.03 9.99
CA ASN A 98 15.68 -4.40 10.70
C ASN A 98 15.59 -5.09 12.09
N CYS A 99 15.74 -4.35 13.18
CA CYS A 99 15.90 -4.91 14.53
C CYS A 99 14.90 -4.36 15.54
N ARG A 100 14.53 -5.24 16.48
CA ARG A 100 14.01 -4.87 17.80
C ARG A 100 15.17 -4.74 18.79
N ILE A 101 15.20 -3.67 19.57
CA ILE A 101 16.15 -3.44 20.66
C ILE A 101 15.35 -3.48 21.96
N ILE A 102 15.62 -4.46 22.80
CA ILE A 102 14.98 -4.62 24.11
C ILE A 102 15.96 -4.14 25.17
N PHE A 103 15.54 -3.20 26.02
CA PHE A 103 16.34 -2.65 27.09
C PHE A 103 15.53 -2.44 28.38
N LEU A 104 16.23 -2.38 29.51
CA LEU A 104 15.69 -2.14 30.85
C LEU A 104 16.74 -1.43 31.71
N ASN A 105 16.34 -0.40 32.46
CA ASN A 105 17.20 0.28 33.44
C ASN A 105 18.59 0.69 32.88
N GLY A 106 18.58 1.28 31.67
CA GLY A 106 19.79 1.74 30.97
C GLY A 106 20.67 0.64 30.35
N LYS A 107 20.26 -0.63 30.42
CA LYS A 107 21.01 -1.76 29.83
C LYS A 107 20.25 -2.41 28.69
N ILE A 108 20.92 -2.59 27.54
CA ILE A 108 20.40 -3.38 26.42
C ILE A 108 20.41 -4.86 26.82
N LEU A 109 19.25 -5.51 26.71
CA LEU A 109 19.03 -6.91 27.04
C LEU A 109 19.15 -7.82 25.81
N LEU A 110 18.58 -7.40 24.68
CA LEU A 110 18.55 -8.19 23.45
C LEU A 110 18.44 -7.30 22.20
N ILE A 111 19.19 -7.64 21.16
CA ILE A 111 18.96 -7.15 19.79
C ILE A 111 18.39 -8.31 18.98
N ARG A 112 17.17 -8.15 18.46
CA ARG A 112 16.41 -9.20 17.75
C ARG A 112 16.12 -8.76 16.31
N PRO A 113 16.94 -9.19 15.32
CA PRO A 113 16.70 -8.90 13.91
C PRO A 113 15.48 -9.65 13.34
N LYS A 114 14.81 -9.03 12.36
CA LYS A 114 13.63 -9.52 11.63
C LYS A 114 13.97 -10.72 10.75
N MET A 115 13.04 -11.67 10.65
CA MET A 115 13.31 -13.01 10.08
C MET A 115 12.63 -13.30 8.75
N THR A 116 11.56 -12.58 8.48
CA THR A 116 10.82 -12.63 7.22
C THR A 116 10.67 -11.19 6.80
N LEU A 117 11.28 -10.85 5.66
CA LEU A 117 11.24 -9.50 5.11
C LEU A 117 10.11 -9.42 4.08
N ALA A 118 9.31 -8.36 4.17
CA ALA A 118 8.27 -8.05 3.20
C ALA A 118 8.91 -7.50 1.92
N CYS A 119 8.72 -8.21 0.81
CA CYS A 119 9.41 -7.97 -0.46
C CYS A 119 8.45 -7.99 -1.66
N ASP A 120 7.15 -7.79 -1.41
CA ASP A 120 6.08 -7.77 -2.38
C ASP A 120 5.25 -6.49 -2.32
N ALA A 121 4.59 -6.17 -3.44
CA ALA A 121 3.74 -5.00 -3.58
C ALA A 121 4.49 -3.68 -3.26
N ASN A 122 4.06 -2.92 -2.24
CA ASN A 122 4.74 -1.71 -1.78
C ASN A 122 6.04 -2.03 -1.03
N TYR A 123 6.13 -3.20 -0.39
CA TYR A 123 7.24 -3.56 0.48
C TYR A 123 8.44 -4.08 -0.30
N ARG A 124 9.62 -3.57 0.08
CA ARG A 124 10.90 -3.91 -0.56
C ARG A 124 12.02 -4.04 0.47
N GLU A 125 11.71 -4.54 1.68
CA GLU A 125 12.68 -4.60 2.79
C GLU A 125 13.98 -5.32 2.40
N GLY A 126 13.92 -6.33 1.53
CA GLY A 126 15.09 -7.03 1.00
C GLY A 126 16.04 -6.18 0.11
N ARG A 127 15.67 -4.93 -0.20
CA ARG A 127 16.57 -3.93 -0.82
C ARG A 127 17.54 -3.33 0.21
N TRP A 128 17.14 -3.25 1.48
CA TRP A 128 17.87 -2.54 2.52
C TRP A 128 18.36 -3.47 3.65
N PHE A 129 17.61 -4.53 3.95
CA PHE A 129 17.82 -5.42 5.08
C PHE A 129 18.06 -6.88 4.67
N THR A 130 18.72 -7.64 5.54
CA THR A 130 18.87 -9.10 5.42
C THR A 130 18.02 -9.82 6.46
N ARG A 131 17.48 -10.98 6.10
CA ARG A 131 16.63 -11.80 6.98
C ARG A 131 17.43 -12.61 8.00
N TRP A 132 16.88 -12.76 9.20
CA TRP A 132 17.31 -13.68 10.26
C TRP A 132 16.42 -14.97 10.28
N ALA A 133 16.50 -15.88 11.26
CA ALA A 133 15.66 -17.10 11.28
C ALA A 133 15.26 -17.66 12.68
N LYS A 134 13.99 -18.13 12.82
CA LYS A 134 13.28 -18.79 13.96
C LYS A 134 12.46 -17.96 15.00
N GLY A 135 11.14 -18.19 15.07
CA GLY A 135 10.39 -18.25 16.35
C GLY A 135 9.20 -17.30 16.57
N GLY A 136 8.28 -17.71 17.47
CA GLY A 136 7.04 -17.01 17.86
C GLY A 136 6.56 -17.34 19.30
N GLY A 137 5.48 -16.71 19.77
CA GLY A 137 5.03 -16.77 21.18
C GLY A 137 3.68 -16.08 21.45
N ILE A 138 3.50 -15.50 22.64
CA ILE A 138 2.38 -14.58 22.94
C ILE A 138 2.46 -13.40 21.96
N TYR A 139 1.32 -12.98 21.41
CA TYR A 139 1.30 -11.96 20.36
C TYR A 139 0.87 -10.61 20.93
N VAL A 140 1.87 -9.76 21.17
CA VAL A 140 1.70 -8.32 21.31
C VAL A 140 2.06 -7.73 19.96
N TYR A 141 1.12 -7.03 19.32
CA TYR A 141 1.30 -6.41 18.01
C TYR A 141 1.24 -4.89 18.15
N ALA A 142 2.22 -4.20 17.58
CA ALA A 142 2.31 -2.75 17.54
C ALA A 142 2.65 -2.33 16.10
N ASN A 143 1.98 -1.28 15.61
CA ASN A 143 2.08 -0.83 14.24
C ASN A 143 2.14 0.71 14.19
N MET A 144 2.70 1.27 13.12
CA MET A 144 2.61 2.72 12.91
C MET A 144 1.17 3.12 12.62
N ARG A 145 0.82 4.38 12.89
CA ARG A 145 -0.44 4.96 12.44
C ARG A 145 -0.21 6.36 11.89
N GLY A 146 -0.67 6.64 10.67
CA GLY A 146 -0.48 7.95 10.03
C GLY A 146 0.26 7.87 8.69
N CYS A 147 0.71 9.03 8.20
CA CYS A 147 1.47 9.18 6.95
C CYS A 147 2.93 9.57 7.25
N ASP A 148 3.86 8.61 7.18
CA ASP A 148 5.28 8.81 7.55
C ASP A 148 6.13 9.57 6.51
N GLY A 149 5.51 10.10 5.45
CA GLY A 149 6.18 10.78 4.33
C GLY A 149 5.90 10.14 2.96
N GLU A 150 5.24 8.98 2.92
CA GLU A 150 4.87 8.28 1.68
C GLU A 150 3.39 8.43 1.28
N ARG A 151 3.01 7.77 0.18
CA ARG A 151 1.60 7.58 -0.24
C ARG A 151 0.77 6.71 0.72
N VAL A 152 1.45 5.97 1.59
CA VAL A 152 0.88 4.90 2.41
C VAL A 152 0.41 5.53 3.71
N TYR A 153 -0.80 5.16 4.13
CA TYR A 153 -1.26 5.41 5.49
C TYR A 153 -1.13 4.09 6.25
N TYR A 154 -0.41 4.12 7.37
CA TYR A 154 -0.36 2.99 8.29
C TYR A 154 -1.59 3.06 9.20
N ASP A 155 -2.24 1.92 9.40
CA ASP A 155 -3.58 1.81 9.96
C ASP A 155 -3.59 1.34 11.42
N GLY A 156 -2.47 1.46 12.15
CA GLY A 156 -2.41 1.14 13.57
C GLY A 156 -2.91 -0.28 13.88
N CYS A 157 -4.06 -0.39 14.56
CA CYS A 157 -4.59 -1.66 15.04
C CYS A 157 -3.63 -2.44 15.96
N SER A 158 -2.82 -1.72 16.75
CA SER A 158 -2.01 -2.32 17.82
C SER A 158 -2.92 -3.15 18.74
N MET A 159 -2.59 -4.42 18.94
CA MET A 159 -3.48 -5.38 19.61
C MET A 159 -2.72 -6.36 20.49
N ILE A 160 -3.40 -6.87 21.52
CA ILE A 160 -2.88 -7.86 22.45
C ILE A 160 -3.73 -9.13 22.31
N ALA A 161 -3.08 -10.25 22.01
CA ALA A 161 -3.73 -11.53 21.78
C ALA A 161 -3.20 -12.64 22.70
N VAL A 162 -4.11 -13.32 23.40
CA VAL A 162 -3.83 -14.43 24.30
C VAL A 162 -4.54 -15.68 23.79
N ASN A 163 -3.78 -16.76 23.55
CA ASN A 163 -4.31 -18.08 23.13
C ASN A 163 -5.25 -18.05 21.89
N GLY A 164 -5.15 -17.03 21.03
CA GLY A 164 -5.99 -16.85 19.84
C GLY A 164 -7.23 -15.95 20.03
N LYS A 165 -7.40 -15.35 21.21
CA LYS A 165 -8.42 -14.33 21.50
C LYS A 165 -7.77 -12.94 21.60
N ILE A 166 -8.44 -11.91 21.09
CA ILE A 166 -8.05 -10.51 21.30
C ILE A 166 -8.56 -10.06 22.67
N VAL A 167 -7.71 -9.41 23.47
CA VAL A 167 -8.07 -8.83 24.78
C VAL A 167 -7.98 -7.30 24.78
N ALA A 168 -7.31 -6.71 23.80
CA ALA A 168 -7.28 -5.27 23.58
C ALA A 168 -6.95 -4.94 22.11
N GLN A 169 -7.61 -3.91 21.55
CA GLN A 169 -7.49 -3.46 20.17
C GLN A 169 -7.41 -1.92 20.15
N GLY A 170 -6.40 -1.36 19.47
CA GLY A 170 -6.25 0.08 19.22
C GLY A 170 -6.98 0.56 17.98
N SER A 171 -7.09 1.87 17.82
CA SER A 171 -7.83 2.53 16.75
C SER A 171 -7.13 2.37 15.40
N GLN A 172 -7.89 2.01 14.36
CA GLN A 172 -7.40 1.87 12.99
C GLN A 172 -7.01 3.24 12.38
N PHE A 173 -7.93 4.20 12.50
CA PHE A 173 -7.75 5.58 12.03
C PHE A 173 -7.94 6.55 13.19
N SER A 174 -7.01 7.49 13.37
CA SER A 174 -7.08 8.54 14.39
C SER A 174 -6.02 9.62 14.12
N MET A 175 -6.33 10.85 14.52
CA MET A 175 -5.42 12.00 14.43
C MET A 175 -4.39 12.06 15.58
N GLN A 176 -4.53 11.23 16.60
CA GLN A 176 -3.62 11.21 17.76
C GLN A 176 -2.23 10.69 17.37
N GLU A 177 -1.19 11.45 17.72
CA GLU A 177 0.22 11.07 17.50
C GLU A 177 0.65 9.79 18.25
N VAL A 178 0.04 9.53 19.41
CA VAL A 178 0.39 8.43 20.32
C VAL A 178 -0.88 7.80 20.88
N GLU A 179 -1.06 6.51 20.64
CA GLU A 179 -2.06 5.67 21.32
C GLU A 179 -1.35 4.52 22.02
N VAL A 180 -1.71 4.24 23.28
CA VAL A 180 -1.18 3.11 24.04
C VAL A 180 -2.32 2.22 24.50
N VAL A 181 -2.28 0.96 24.11
CA VAL A 181 -3.23 -0.08 24.45
C VAL A 181 -2.59 -0.97 25.52
N THR A 182 -3.21 -1.07 26.69
CA THR A 182 -2.72 -1.90 27.80
C THR A 182 -3.65 -3.06 28.11
N SER A 183 -3.09 -4.20 28.51
CA SER A 183 -3.88 -5.35 28.98
C SER A 183 -3.15 -6.10 30.10
N THR A 184 -3.89 -6.45 31.13
CA THR A 184 -3.44 -7.40 32.17
C THR A 184 -3.71 -8.82 31.69
N VAL A 185 -2.69 -9.67 31.67
CA VAL A 185 -2.80 -11.07 31.21
C VAL A 185 -2.25 -12.05 32.26
N ASP A 186 -2.87 -13.21 32.39
CA ASP A 186 -2.41 -14.27 33.29
C ASP A 186 -1.48 -15.25 32.57
N LEU A 187 -0.24 -15.37 33.05
CA LEU A 187 0.74 -16.30 32.50
C LEU A 187 0.37 -17.78 32.75
N GLU A 188 -0.44 -18.08 33.77
CA GLU A 188 -0.94 -19.43 34.02
C GLU A 188 -2.01 -19.87 33.01
N GLU A 189 -2.75 -18.95 32.39
CA GLU A 189 -3.68 -19.29 31.30
C GLU A 189 -2.89 -19.83 30.09
N VAL A 190 -1.74 -19.24 29.78
CA VAL A 190 -0.86 -19.71 28.70
C VAL A 190 -0.17 -21.03 29.06
N ARG A 191 0.25 -21.21 30.32
CA ARG A 191 0.85 -22.46 30.81
C ARG A 191 -0.14 -23.61 30.76
N SER A 192 -1.34 -23.42 31.31
CA SER A 192 -2.42 -24.41 31.31
C SER A 192 -2.91 -24.74 29.90
N HIS A 193 -3.10 -23.75 29.02
CA HIS A 193 -3.49 -23.99 27.62
C HIS A 193 -2.46 -24.84 26.85
N ARG A 194 -1.17 -24.62 27.09
CA ARG A 194 -0.09 -25.45 26.51
C ARG A 194 -0.06 -26.85 27.12
N GLY A 195 -0.20 -26.97 28.44
CA GLY A 195 -0.26 -28.25 29.14
C GLY A 195 -1.45 -29.13 28.74
N ALA A 196 -2.59 -28.52 28.44
CA ALA A 196 -3.80 -29.20 27.96
C ALA A 196 -3.70 -29.72 26.50
N LYS A 197 -2.63 -29.39 25.77
CA LYS A 197 -2.43 -29.75 24.36
C LYS A 197 -1.11 -30.50 24.15
N PRO A 198 -1.10 -31.85 24.28
CA PRO A 198 0.13 -32.67 24.20
C PRO A 198 0.95 -32.48 22.92
N THR A 199 0.30 -32.09 21.82
CA THR A 199 0.94 -31.81 20.52
C THR A 199 1.92 -30.64 20.54
N PHE A 200 1.82 -29.70 21.50
CA PHE A 200 2.87 -28.69 21.68
C PHE A 200 4.16 -29.29 22.24
N GLY A 201 4.07 -30.30 23.12
CA GLY A 201 5.22 -31.01 23.65
C GLY A 201 5.97 -31.79 22.57
N SER A 202 5.24 -32.56 21.75
CA SER A 202 5.85 -33.31 20.64
C SER A 202 6.49 -32.39 19.58
N ASN A 203 5.86 -31.25 19.27
CA ASN A 203 6.42 -30.27 18.33
C ASN A 203 7.63 -29.53 18.92
N ALA A 204 7.67 -29.30 20.24
CA ALA A 204 8.82 -28.74 20.93
C ALA A 204 10.02 -29.71 20.95
N MET A 205 9.78 -31.03 21.03
CA MET A 205 10.83 -32.05 20.90
C MET A 205 11.34 -32.22 19.45
N ALA A 206 10.53 -31.88 18.44
CA ALA A 206 10.95 -31.86 17.04
C ALA A 206 11.81 -30.63 16.67
N LEU A 207 11.86 -29.60 17.53
CA LEU A 207 12.78 -28.46 17.39
C LEU A 207 14.15 -28.84 17.95
N THR A 208 15.10 -29.12 17.05
CA THR A 208 16.43 -29.68 17.37
C THR A 208 17.39 -28.79 18.17
N GLU A 209 17.07 -27.51 18.39
CA GLU A 209 17.93 -26.57 19.12
C GLU A 209 17.10 -25.71 20.08
N SER A 210 17.51 -25.63 21.35
CA SER A 210 16.91 -24.73 22.33
C SER A 210 17.24 -23.27 22.00
N TYR A 211 16.28 -22.35 22.15
CA TYR A 211 16.57 -20.93 22.04
C TYR A 211 17.62 -20.48 23.08
N PRO A 212 18.58 -19.60 22.70
CA PRO A 212 19.43 -18.90 23.64
C PRO A 212 18.59 -18.16 24.69
N ARG A 213 18.95 -18.27 25.97
CA ARG A 213 18.21 -17.70 27.10
C ARG A 213 19.05 -16.64 27.78
N ILE A 214 18.62 -15.38 27.68
CA ILE A 214 19.20 -14.27 28.43
C ILE A 214 18.45 -14.20 29.77
N LYS A 215 19.19 -14.36 30.87
CA LYS A 215 18.63 -14.21 32.23
C LYS A 215 18.56 -12.72 32.55
N VAL A 216 17.38 -12.24 32.91
CA VAL A 216 17.13 -10.85 33.31
C VAL A 216 16.63 -10.87 34.74
N ASP A 217 17.26 -10.10 35.62
CA ASP A 217 16.87 -9.97 37.02
C ASP A 217 15.72 -8.97 37.16
N PHE A 218 14.54 -9.38 36.70
CA PHE A 218 13.33 -8.57 36.69
C PHE A 218 12.08 -9.45 36.73
N ALA A 219 11.14 -9.13 37.63
CA ALA A 219 9.83 -9.76 37.67
C ALA A 219 8.84 -8.95 36.83
N LEU A 220 8.31 -9.54 35.75
CA LEU A 220 7.24 -8.89 34.96
C LEU A 220 5.93 -8.73 35.76
N SER A 221 5.73 -9.57 36.77
CA SER A 221 4.57 -9.55 37.67
C SER A 221 4.93 -8.84 38.96
N ARG A 222 4.00 -8.04 39.48
CA ARG A 222 4.14 -7.37 40.77
C ARG A 222 3.71 -8.31 41.91
N GLU A 223 4.02 -7.97 43.16
CA GLU A 223 3.64 -8.79 44.32
C GLU A 223 2.18 -8.59 44.78
N ASP A 224 1.53 -7.50 44.33
CA ASP A 224 0.17 -7.07 44.64
C ASP A 224 -0.89 -7.49 43.59
N ASP A 225 -0.51 -8.38 42.67
CA ASP A 225 -1.24 -8.72 41.45
C ASP A 225 -2.60 -9.42 41.66
N ILE A 226 -2.85 -9.98 42.85
CA ILE A 226 -4.13 -10.60 43.23
C ILE A 226 -5.30 -9.62 42.99
N SER A 227 -5.09 -8.34 43.27
CA SER A 227 -6.09 -7.27 43.18
C SER A 227 -6.49 -6.86 41.76
N VAL A 228 -5.65 -7.13 40.75
CA VAL A 228 -5.87 -6.65 39.37
C VAL A 228 -6.61 -7.72 38.55
N PRO A 229 -7.80 -7.46 37.99
CA PRO A 229 -8.47 -8.45 37.14
C PRO A 229 -7.69 -8.68 35.82
N PRO A 230 -7.65 -9.92 35.29
CA PRO A 230 -7.21 -10.15 33.91
C PRO A 230 -8.23 -9.54 32.93
N ALA A 231 -7.77 -9.13 31.74
CA ALA A 231 -8.65 -8.59 30.72
C ALA A 231 -9.55 -9.68 30.12
N GLU A 232 -10.83 -9.36 29.92
CA GLU A 232 -11.77 -10.24 29.22
C GLU A 232 -11.56 -10.18 27.69
N PRO A 233 -11.84 -11.26 26.94
CA PRO A 233 -11.81 -11.23 25.49
C PRO A 233 -12.81 -10.23 24.92
N ILE A 234 -12.40 -9.48 23.89
CA ILE A 234 -13.26 -8.57 23.14
C ILE A 234 -13.52 -9.11 21.73
N ASP A 235 -14.71 -8.85 21.20
CA ASP A 235 -14.99 -9.06 19.79
C ASP A 235 -14.24 -8.01 18.95
N VAL A 236 -13.65 -8.46 17.84
CA VAL A 236 -12.87 -7.57 16.96
C VAL A 236 -13.81 -6.61 16.25
N ARG A 237 -13.61 -5.32 16.46
CA ARG A 237 -14.36 -4.28 15.74
C ARG A 237 -13.72 -4.06 14.38
N TYR A 238 -14.54 -4.14 13.34
CA TYR A 238 -14.20 -3.76 11.97
C TYR A 238 -15.01 -2.51 11.58
N HIS A 239 -14.43 -1.70 10.70
CA HIS A 239 -15.15 -0.65 9.99
C HIS A 239 -15.86 -1.20 8.76
N THR A 240 -16.92 -0.53 8.29
CA THR A 240 -17.45 -0.81 6.95
C THR A 240 -16.53 -0.19 5.88
N PRO A 241 -16.52 -0.68 4.63
CA PRO A 241 -15.68 -0.11 3.58
C PRO A 241 -15.91 1.39 3.37
N GLU A 242 -17.14 1.87 3.53
CA GLU A 242 -17.50 3.29 3.45
C GLU A 242 -16.92 4.09 4.62
N GLU A 243 -16.90 3.53 5.83
CA GLU A 243 -16.23 4.13 6.99
C GLU A 243 -14.71 4.20 6.76
N GLU A 244 -14.07 3.13 6.29
CA GLU A 244 -12.62 3.12 5.98
C GLU A 244 -12.25 4.20 4.93
N ILE A 245 -13.05 4.35 3.86
CA ILE A 245 -12.90 5.40 2.84
C ILE A 245 -13.11 6.80 3.45
N SER A 246 -14.03 6.95 4.41
CA SER A 246 -14.28 8.23 5.08
C SER A 246 -13.16 8.62 6.06
N LEU A 247 -12.49 7.64 6.68
CA LEU A 247 -11.53 7.87 7.76
C LEU A 247 -10.07 7.88 7.28
N GLY A 248 -9.61 6.83 6.59
CA GLY A 248 -8.20 6.65 6.23
C GLY A 248 -7.64 7.75 5.32
N PRO A 249 -8.25 8.01 4.16
CA PRO A 249 -7.90 9.14 3.29
C PRO A 249 -7.98 10.51 3.99
N ALA A 250 -8.90 10.69 4.94
CA ALA A 250 -9.05 11.94 5.69
C ALA A 250 -7.89 12.14 6.69
N CYS A 251 -7.51 11.10 7.46
CA CYS A 251 -6.32 11.15 8.31
C CYS A 251 -5.03 11.34 7.49
N TRP A 252 -4.94 10.70 6.31
CA TRP A 252 -3.80 10.88 5.40
C TRP A 252 -3.69 12.33 4.90
N LEU A 253 -4.80 12.97 4.52
CA LEU A 253 -4.79 14.38 4.13
C LEU A 253 -4.42 15.31 5.29
N TRP A 254 -4.86 15.03 6.52
CA TRP A 254 -4.46 15.81 7.69
C TRP A 254 -2.95 15.78 7.92
N ASP A 255 -2.36 14.59 7.92
CA ASP A 255 -0.90 14.44 8.05
C ASP A 255 -0.16 15.11 6.89
N TYR A 256 -0.66 14.96 5.66
CA TYR A 256 -0.05 15.61 4.48
C TYR A 256 -0.08 17.14 4.59
N LEU A 257 -1.20 17.72 5.03
CA LEU A 257 -1.35 19.16 5.21
C LEU A 257 -0.41 19.68 6.29
N ARG A 258 -0.46 19.11 7.50
CA ARG A 258 0.33 19.62 8.64
C ARG A 258 1.84 19.42 8.42
N ARG A 259 2.28 18.31 7.80
CA ARG A 259 3.71 18.02 7.56
C ARG A 259 4.29 18.75 6.34
N SER A 260 3.47 19.12 5.36
CA SER A 260 3.93 19.87 4.16
C SER A 260 4.11 21.39 4.37
N GLY A 261 3.68 21.92 5.52
CA GLY A 261 3.75 23.35 5.81
C GLY A 261 2.86 24.23 4.93
N GLN A 262 1.88 23.64 4.22
CA GLN A 262 0.94 24.38 3.39
C GLN A 262 -0.24 24.92 4.21
N ALA A 263 -0.91 25.96 3.69
CA ALA A 263 -2.02 26.63 4.38
C ALA A 263 -3.39 25.98 4.13
N GLY A 264 -3.47 25.01 3.22
CA GLY A 264 -4.73 24.33 2.91
C GLY A 264 -4.72 23.56 1.59
N PHE A 265 -5.93 23.34 1.05
CA PHE A 265 -6.21 22.57 -0.16
C PHE A 265 -6.93 23.42 -1.22
N PHE A 266 -6.60 23.15 -2.49
CA PHE A 266 -7.32 23.65 -3.65
C PHE A 266 -7.88 22.47 -4.47
N LEU A 267 -9.19 22.44 -4.70
CA LEU A 267 -9.85 21.40 -5.48
C LEU A 267 -10.61 21.98 -6.68
N PRO A 268 -10.27 21.57 -7.93
CA PRO A 268 -11.13 21.76 -9.09
C PRO A 268 -12.42 20.92 -8.94
N LEU A 269 -13.51 21.56 -8.54
CA LEU A 269 -14.79 20.90 -8.23
C LEU A 269 -15.68 20.94 -9.48
N SER A 270 -15.91 19.78 -10.11
CA SER A 270 -16.65 19.70 -11.38
C SER A 270 -18.17 19.50 -11.22
N GLY A 271 -18.62 19.18 -10.00
CA GLY A 271 -19.99 18.70 -9.76
C GLY A 271 -20.22 17.23 -10.17
N GLY A 272 -19.16 16.54 -10.62
CA GLY A 272 -19.13 15.09 -10.86
C GLY A 272 -18.65 14.31 -9.63
N ILE A 273 -19.08 13.05 -9.55
CA ILE A 273 -18.98 12.19 -8.36
C ILE A 273 -17.58 12.11 -7.75
N ASP A 274 -16.51 11.98 -8.55
CA ASP A 274 -15.15 11.84 -8.03
C ASP A 274 -14.64 13.12 -7.34
N SER A 275 -14.93 14.29 -7.93
CA SER A 275 -14.59 15.58 -7.32
C SER A 275 -15.42 15.84 -6.07
N SER A 276 -16.69 15.42 -6.06
CA SER A 276 -17.54 15.47 -4.88
C SER A 276 -17.04 14.55 -3.76
N SER A 277 -16.62 13.32 -4.09
CA SER A 277 -16.02 12.37 -3.15
C SER A 277 -14.75 12.93 -2.50
N THR A 278 -13.87 13.55 -3.31
CA THR A 278 -12.67 14.25 -2.80
C THR A 278 -13.04 15.37 -1.82
N ALA A 279 -14.08 16.15 -2.13
CA ALA A 279 -14.58 17.20 -1.22
C ALA A 279 -15.17 16.62 0.07
N CYS A 280 -15.90 15.51 0.01
CA CYS A 280 -16.42 14.80 1.19
C CYS A 280 -15.30 14.26 2.09
N ILE A 281 -14.18 13.78 1.53
CA ILE A 281 -13.01 13.34 2.31
C ILE A 281 -12.37 14.52 3.07
N VAL A 282 -12.22 15.70 2.43
CA VAL A 282 -11.75 16.92 3.11
C VAL A 282 -12.74 17.36 4.19
N SER A 283 -14.05 17.25 3.95
CA SER A 283 -15.08 17.51 4.97
C SER A 283 -14.96 16.55 6.16
N SER A 284 -14.78 15.24 5.92
CA SER A 284 -14.54 14.24 6.98
C SER A 284 -13.30 14.59 7.81
N MET A 285 -12.21 15.00 7.17
CA MET A 285 -11.00 15.47 7.85
C MET A 285 -11.31 16.65 8.80
N CYS A 286 -12.07 17.65 8.35
CA CYS A 286 -12.49 18.76 9.21
C CYS A 286 -13.33 18.30 10.42
N HIS A 287 -14.26 17.36 10.22
CA HIS A 287 -15.05 16.79 11.32
C HIS A 287 -14.17 16.05 12.34
N GLN A 288 -13.17 15.29 11.88
CA GLN A 288 -12.23 14.59 12.75
C GLN A 288 -11.32 15.54 13.53
N VAL A 289 -10.88 16.65 12.91
CA VAL A 289 -10.10 17.69 13.61
C VAL A 289 -10.92 18.34 14.73
N CYS A 290 -12.16 18.77 14.45
CA CYS A 290 -13.06 19.32 15.47
C CYS A 290 -13.33 18.30 16.60
N GLN A 291 -13.53 17.02 16.27
CA GLN A 291 -13.77 15.98 17.27
C GLN A 291 -12.52 15.68 18.11
N ALA A 292 -11.32 15.69 17.54
CA ALA A 292 -10.06 15.51 18.27
C ALA A 292 -9.79 16.67 19.23
N VAL A 293 -9.99 17.92 18.80
CA VAL A 293 -9.89 19.11 19.67
C VAL A 293 -10.93 19.07 20.78
N LYS A 294 -12.17 18.67 20.48
CA LYS A 294 -13.23 18.46 21.49
C LYS A 294 -12.88 17.36 22.50
N ASN A 295 -12.11 16.35 22.10
CA ASN A 295 -11.58 15.30 22.97
C ASN A 295 -10.34 15.76 23.78
N GLY A 296 -9.87 17.00 23.61
CA GLY A 296 -8.74 17.56 24.35
C GLY A 296 -7.36 17.33 23.73
N ASP A 297 -7.28 16.95 22.45
CA ASP A 297 -6.00 16.77 21.75
C ASP A 297 -5.30 18.11 21.49
N GLN A 298 -4.26 18.40 22.27
CA GLN A 298 -3.49 19.64 22.18
C GLN A 298 -2.65 19.72 20.90
N GLN A 299 -2.12 18.60 20.40
CA GLN A 299 -1.29 18.61 19.19
C GLN A 299 -2.13 18.97 17.97
N VAL A 300 -3.33 18.37 17.86
CA VAL A 300 -4.27 18.71 16.77
C VAL A 300 -4.72 20.17 16.85
N LEU A 301 -4.91 20.71 18.06
CA LEU A 301 -5.24 22.12 18.27
C LEU A 301 -4.10 23.06 17.86
N GLU A 302 -2.86 22.76 18.23
CA GLU A 302 -1.67 23.52 17.84
C GLU A 302 -1.43 23.48 16.33
N ASP A 303 -1.54 22.30 15.71
CA ASP A 303 -1.43 22.16 14.25
C ASP A 303 -2.55 22.91 13.51
N ALA A 304 -3.79 22.85 14.00
CA ALA A 304 -4.91 23.60 13.42
C ALA A 304 -4.66 25.11 13.48
N ARG A 305 -4.26 25.65 14.64
CA ARG A 305 -3.89 27.07 14.86
C ARG A 305 -2.77 27.53 13.93
N ARG A 306 -1.74 26.69 13.77
CA ARG A 306 -0.59 26.95 12.88
C ARG A 306 -1.02 27.00 11.41
N ILE A 307 -1.86 26.06 10.96
CA ILE A 307 -2.36 26.01 9.57
C ILE A 307 -3.21 27.25 9.24
N VAL A 308 -4.10 27.66 10.15
CA VAL A 308 -4.95 28.85 9.92
C VAL A 308 -4.25 30.18 10.26
N ASN A 309 -3.02 30.13 10.77
CA ASN A 309 -2.22 31.27 11.23
C ASN A 309 -2.94 32.15 12.27
N ASP A 310 -3.60 31.52 13.25
CA ASP A 310 -4.35 32.18 14.34
C ASP A 310 -4.18 31.38 15.64
N ASN A 311 -3.36 31.90 16.56
CA ASN A 311 -3.02 31.24 17.83
C ASN A 311 -4.20 31.14 18.82
N ASN A 312 -5.24 31.96 18.64
CA ASN A 312 -6.42 31.97 19.53
C ASN A 312 -7.54 31.07 18.99
N TYR A 313 -7.43 30.60 17.75
CA TYR A 313 -8.43 29.78 17.09
C TYR A 313 -8.67 28.45 17.82
N ILE A 314 -9.92 27.98 17.80
CA ILE A 314 -10.35 26.67 18.29
C ILE A 314 -11.38 26.14 17.28
N PRO A 315 -11.10 25.07 16.51
CA PRO A 315 -12.02 24.55 15.50
C PRO A 315 -13.21 23.83 16.16
N THR A 316 -14.35 24.52 16.27
CA THR A 316 -15.59 23.97 16.85
C THR A 316 -16.62 23.55 15.80
N ASP A 317 -16.71 24.30 14.68
CA ASP A 317 -17.55 23.98 13.53
C ASP A 317 -16.70 23.48 12.35
N PRO A 318 -16.90 22.24 11.87
CA PRO A 318 -16.20 21.70 10.70
C PRO A 318 -16.35 22.56 9.43
N LYS A 319 -17.47 23.28 9.27
CA LYS A 319 -17.71 24.14 8.09
C LYS A 319 -16.86 25.40 8.13
N GLU A 320 -16.79 26.04 9.29
CA GLU A 320 -15.97 27.24 9.49
C GLU A 320 -14.48 26.90 9.32
N PHE A 321 -14.03 25.75 9.85
CA PHE A 321 -12.68 25.27 9.62
C PHE A 321 -12.40 25.00 8.13
N ALA A 322 -13.32 24.33 7.43
CA ALA A 322 -13.23 24.13 5.97
C ALA A 322 -13.14 25.46 5.21
N GLY A 323 -13.88 26.50 5.60
CA GLY A 323 -13.82 27.82 4.97
C GLY A 323 -12.47 28.54 5.07
N ARG A 324 -11.67 28.20 6.09
CA ARG A 324 -10.28 28.67 6.23
C ARG A 324 -9.32 27.90 5.32
N ILE A 325 -9.38 26.56 5.36
CA ILE A 325 -8.34 25.70 4.76
C ILE A 325 -8.69 25.10 3.39
N PHE A 326 -9.93 25.23 2.90
CA PHE A 326 -10.39 24.54 1.70
C PHE A 326 -11.01 25.49 0.68
N VAL A 327 -10.36 25.60 -0.48
CA VAL A 327 -10.82 26.38 -1.63
C VAL A 327 -11.29 25.44 -2.74
N THR A 328 -12.52 25.63 -3.21
CA THR A 328 -13.09 24.85 -4.32
C THR A 328 -13.35 25.75 -5.53
N CYS A 329 -13.03 25.26 -6.73
CA CYS A 329 -13.14 26.05 -7.97
C CYS A 329 -13.89 25.28 -9.07
N TYR A 330 -15.04 25.81 -9.50
CA TYR A 330 -15.75 25.32 -10.69
C TYR A 330 -15.19 25.98 -11.96
N MET A 331 -14.56 25.19 -12.83
CA MET A 331 -13.91 25.66 -14.06
C MET A 331 -14.73 25.28 -15.31
N GLY A 332 -15.76 26.06 -15.55
CA GLY A 332 -16.72 25.86 -16.64
C GLY A 332 -16.22 26.33 -18.01
N THR A 333 -16.83 25.78 -19.04
CA THR A 333 -16.87 26.33 -20.41
C THR A 333 -18.27 26.85 -20.71
N GLU A 334 -18.45 27.61 -21.79
CA GLU A 334 -19.78 28.04 -22.29
C GLU A 334 -20.72 26.86 -22.54
N ASN A 335 -20.17 25.68 -22.87
CA ASN A 335 -20.92 24.44 -23.10
C ASN A 335 -21.17 23.59 -21.83
N SER A 336 -20.77 24.07 -20.65
CA SER A 336 -20.95 23.34 -19.39
C SER A 336 -22.36 23.55 -18.84
N SER A 337 -22.99 22.48 -18.32
CA SER A 337 -24.38 22.58 -17.86
C SER A 337 -24.51 23.44 -16.60
N GLU A 338 -25.63 24.16 -16.50
CA GLU A 338 -25.95 24.92 -15.29
C GLU A 338 -26.17 23.98 -14.08
N GLU A 339 -26.64 22.76 -14.31
CA GLU A 339 -26.81 21.76 -13.27
C GLU A 339 -25.48 21.37 -12.59
N THR A 340 -24.40 21.10 -13.35
CA THR A 340 -23.12 20.74 -12.73
C THR A 340 -22.53 21.88 -11.94
N ARG A 341 -22.70 23.13 -12.42
CA ARG A 341 -22.33 24.34 -11.68
C ARG A 341 -23.11 24.46 -10.37
N LYS A 342 -24.44 24.27 -10.41
CA LYS A 342 -25.29 24.34 -9.22
C LYS A 342 -24.95 23.25 -8.21
N ARG A 343 -24.75 22.00 -8.66
CA ARG A 343 -24.34 20.87 -7.78
C ARG A 343 -22.99 21.15 -7.10
N ALA A 344 -22.01 21.70 -7.83
CA ALA A 344 -20.72 22.09 -7.26
C ALA A 344 -20.87 23.19 -6.21
N SER A 345 -21.67 24.23 -6.49
CA SER A 345 -21.92 25.34 -5.55
C SER A 345 -22.64 24.87 -4.28
N ASN A 346 -23.72 24.09 -4.42
CA ASN A 346 -24.48 23.56 -3.30
C ASN A 346 -23.59 22.70 -2.37
N LEU A 347 -22.80 21.78 -2.95
CA LEU A 347 -21.91 20.93 -2.17
C LEU A 347 -20.81 21.73 -1.46
N ALA A 348 -20.27 22.76 -2.12
CA ALA A 348 -19.27 23.64 -1.54
C ALA A 348 -19.82 24.46 -0.35
N GLU A 349 -21.08 24.91 -0.43
CA GLU A 349 -21.82 25.58 0.65
C GLU A 349 -22.17 24.62 1.79
N GLU A 350 -22.61 23.39 1.48
CA GLU A 350 -22.88 22.36 2.48
C GLU A 350 -21.63 21.98 3.29
N ILE A 351 -20.46 21.91 2.64
CA ILE A 351 -19.17 21.64 3.28
C ILE A 351 -18.60 22.88 4.00
N GLY A 352 -18.96 24.10 3.58
CA GLY A 352 -18.39 25.36 4.08
C GLY A 352 -17.11 25.80 3.38
N SER A 353 -16.72 25.19 2.25
CA SER A 353 -15.51 25.55 1.52
C SER A 353 -15.62 26.92 0.84
N HIS A 354 -14.51 27.63 0.67
CA HIS A 354 -14.47 28.88 -0.10
C HIS A 354 -14.63 28.59 -1.60
N HIS A 355 -15.85 28.72 -2.12
CA HIS A 355 -16.18 28.42 -3.51
C HIS A 355 -15.90 29.59 -4.48
N MET A 356 -15.46 29.27 -5.69
CA MET A 356 -15.37 30.20 -6.81
C MET A 356 -15.79 29.53 -8.12
N GLY A 357 -16.36 30.32 -9.05
CA GLY A 357 -16.67 29.87 -10.40
C GLY A 357 -15.96 30.72 -11.44
N ILE A 358 -15.28 30.08 -12.40
CA ILE A 358 -14.58 30.75 -13.50
C ILE A 358 -14.97 30.14 -14.85
N THR A 359 -14.95 30.96 -15.91
CA THR A 359 -15.06 30.51 -17.30
C THR A 359 -13.67 30.43 -17.93
N ILE A 360 -13.37 29.33 -18.63
CA ILE A 360 -12.04 29.11 -19.24
C ILE A 360 -11.99 29.52 -20.73
N ASP A 361 -13.12 29.88 -21.32
CA ASP A 361 -13.29 30.03 -22.78
C ASP A 361 -12.43 31.16 -23.36
N ALA A 362 -12.17 32.23 -22.60
CA ALA A 362 -11.24 33.28 -23.01
C ALA A 362 -9.79 32.77 -23.15
N ALA A 363 -9.33 31.94 -22.20
CA ALA A 363 -8.00 31.32 -22.25
C ALA A 363 -7.90 30.26 -23.36
N VAL A 364 -8.95 29.45 -23.54
CA VAL A 364 -9.04 28.48 -24.64
C VAL A 364 -8.99 29.21 -25.98
N SER A 365 -9.77 30.27 -26.16
CA SER A 365 -9.82 31.06 -27.39
C SER A 365 -8.47 31.72 -27.71
N ALA A 366 -7.75 32.23 -26.71
CA ALA A 366 -6.41 32.78 -26.89
C ALA A 366 -5.42 31.71 -27.40
N VAL A 367 -5.40 30.53 -26.79
CA VAL A 367 -4.53 29.41 -27.22
C VAL A 367 -4.86 28.92 -28.63
N LEU A 368 -6.15 28.80 -28.96
CA LEU A 368 -6.59 28.41 -30.31
C LEU A 368 -6.34 29.52 -31.35
N GLY A 369 -6.37 30.79 -30.95
CA GLY A 369 -5.98 31.93 -31.77
C GLY A 369 -4.52 31.86 -32.17
N ILE A 370 -3.61 31.58 -31.23
CA ILE A 370 -2.17 31.38 -31.50
C ILE A 370 -1.95 30.23 -32.48
N PHE A 371 -2.62 29.08 -32.25
CA PHE A 371 -2.52 27.94 -33.18
C PHE A 371 -3.04 28.28 -34.58
N THR A 372 -4.15 28.99 -34.67
CA THR A 372 -4.75 29.40 -35.96
C THR A 372 -3.86 30.37 -36.71
N ALA A 373 -3.27 31.35 -36.02
CA ALA A 373 -2.36 32.34 -36.60
C ALA A 373 -1.08 31.71 -37.19
N VAL A 374 -0.54 30.67 -36.56
CA VAL A 374 0.68 29.98 -37.03
C VAL A 374 0.37 28.91 -38.08
N SER A 375 -0.72 28.16 -37.94
CA SER A 375 -1.01 27.00 -38.82
C SER A 375 -1.93 27.31 -40.01
N GLY A 376 -2.62 28.45 -40.00
CA GLY A 376 -3.68 28.77 -40.96
C GLY A 376 -4.92 27.87 -40.87
N LYS A 377 -5.05 27.02 -39.83
CA LYS A 377 -6.14 26.05 -39.68
C LYS A 377 -6.89 26.23 -38.36
N ILE A 378 -8.22 26.19 -38.45
CA ILE A 378 -9.13 26.26 -37.31
C ILE A 378 -9.58 24.82 -36.98
N PRO A 379 -9.15 24.22 -35.85
CA PRO A 379 -9.62 22.90 -35.42
C PRO A 379 -11.09 22.96 -34.99
N LYS A 380 -11.87 21.92 -35.28
CA LYS A 380 -13.30 21.85 -34.94
C LYS A 380 -13.63 20.68 -34.01
N PHE A 381 -14.66 20.82 -33.18
CA PHE A 381 -15.23 19.69 -32.45
C PHE A 381 -15.93 18.73 -33.42
N LYS A 382 -16.07 17.47 -33.02
CA LYS A 382 -16.74 16.41 -33.82
C LYS A 382 -18.19 16.78 -34.18
N LEU A 383 -18.89 17.46 -33.27
CA LEU A 383 -20.25 17.99 -33.48
C LEU A 383 -20.33 19.01 -34.62
N TYR A 384 -19.24 19.76 -34.88
CA TYR A 384 -19.13 20.75 -35.95
C TYR A 384 -18.33 20.23 -37.16
N GLY A 385 -18.29 18.92 -37.36
CA GLY A 385 -17.63 18.25 -38.49
C GLY A 385 -16.12 18.11 -38.40
N GLY A 386 -15.51 18.36 -37.24
CA GLY A 386 -14.07 18.15 -37.03
C GLY A 386 -13.67 16.67 -36.92
N THR A 387 -12.41 16.35 -37.23
CA THR A 387 -11.90 14.98 -37.10
C THR A 387 -11.79 14.54 -35.63
N HIS A 388 -11.71 13.22 -35.39
CA HIS A 388 -11.47 12.69 -34.04
C HIS A 388 -10.17 13.25 -33.40
N ARG A 389 -9.14 13.51 -34.22
CA ARG A 389 -7.88 14.12 -33.76
C ARG A 389 -8.08 15.57 -33.29
N GLU A 390 -8.85 16.37 -34.03
CA GLU A 390 -9.17 17.75 -33.63
C GLU A 390 -10.01 17.78 -32.35
N ASN A 391 -11.05 16.93 -32.28
CA ASN A 391 -11.90 16.85 -31.10
C ASN A 391 -11.10 16.49 -29.84
N LEU A 392 -10.22 15.49 -29.94
CA LEU A 392 -9.33 15.08 -28.84
C LEU A 392 -8.35 16.21 -28.47
N ALA A 393 -7.77 16.91 -29.46
CA ALA A 393 -6.87 18.04 -29.21
C ALA A 393 -7.58 19.19 -28.48
N LEU A 394 -8.81 19.53 -28.87
CA LEU A 394 -9.61 20.57 -28.21
C LEU A 394 -9.97 20.21 -26.76
N GLN A 395 -10.35 18.96 -26.50
CA GLN A 395 -10.61 18.44 -25.15
C GLN A 395 -9.34 18.50 -24.28
N ASN A 396 -8.20 18.06 -24.83
CA ASN A 396 -6.88 18.13 -24.18
C ASN A 396 -6.49 19.58 -23.80
N VAL A 397 -6.75 20.56 -24.68
CA VAL A 397 -6.45 21.98 -24.41
C VAL A 397 -7.27 22.49 -23.22
N GLN A 398 -8.58 22.19 -23.19
CA GLN A 398 -9.43 22.56 -22.05
C GLN A 398 -8.97 21.88 -20.74
N ALA A 399 -8.65 20.58 -20.79
CA ALA A 399 -8.17 19.84 -19.62
C ALA A 399 -6.84 20.42 -19.06
N ARG A 400 -5.88 20.73 -19.94
CA ARG A 400 -4.59 21.33 -19.52
C ARG A 400 -4.74 22.75 -19.02
N LEU A 401 -5.62 23.56 -19.60
CA LEU A 401 -5.86 24.94 -19.11
C LEU A 401 -6.49 24.94 -17.71
N ARG A 402 -7.40 24.01 -17.41
CA ARG A 402 -7.90 23.83 -16.03
C ARG A 402 -6.77 23.51 -15.04
N MET A 403 -5.82 22.65 -15.44
CA MET A 403 -4.64 22.35 -14.61
C MET A 403 -3.77 23.60 -14.38
N VAL A 404 -3.45 24.36 -15.43
CA VAL A 404 -2.67 25.61 -15.31
C VAL A 404 -3.35 26.61 -14.37
N LEU A 405 -4.66 26.81 -14.52
CA LEU A 405 -5.44 27.69 -13.65
C LEU A 405 -5.49 27.16 -12.21
N ALA A 406 -5.62 25.85 -12.00
CA ALA A 406 -5.67 25.26 -10.68
C ALA A 406 -4.38 25.52 -9.88
N TYR A 407 -3.21 25.34 -10.50
CA TYR A 407 -1.93 25.66 -9.86
C TYR A 407 -1.74 27.17 -9.64
N LEU A 408 -2.18 28.02 -10.57
CA LEU A 408 -2.13 29.47 -10.43
C LEU A 408 -2.97 29.94 -9.22
N PHE A 409 -4.21 29.47 -9.11
CA PHE A 409 -5.06 29.80 -7.96
C PHE A 409 -4.53 29.19 -6.66
N ALA A 410 -4.04 27.95 -6.66
CA ALA A 410 -3.47 27.33 -5.47
C ALA A 410 -2.25 28.09 -4.91
N GLN A 411 -1.46 28.73 -5.77
CA GLN A 411 -0.32 29.57 -5.37
C GLN A 411 -0.72 30.99 -4.95
N LEU A 412 -1.71 31.61 -5.62
CA LEU A 412 -1.99 33.04 -5.47
C LEU A 412 -3.30 33.39 -4.75
N ILE A 413 -4.23 32.46 -4.51
CA ILE A 413 -5.52 32.81 -3.89
C ILE A 413 -5.37 33.25 -2.42
N MET A 414 -4.39 32.67 -1.69
CA MET A 414 -4.10 33.09 -0.31
C MET A 414 -3.49 34.49 -0.31
N TRP A 415 -2.51 34.76 -1.17
CA TRP A 415 -1.96 36.10 -1.39
C TRP A 415 -3.05 37.13 -1.76
N ALA A 416 -3.97 36.79 -2.66
CA ALA A 416 -5.08 37.65 -3.06
C ALA A 416 -6.09 37.92 -1.92
N ARG A 417 -6.12 37.06 -0.89
CA ARG A 417 -6.89 37.22 0.35
C ARG A 417 -6.09 37.92 1.47
N GLY A 418 -4.84 38.30 1.22
CA GLY A 418 -3.93 38.86 2.24
C GLY A 418 -3.42 37.82 3.26
N LEU A 419 -3.52 36.52 2.95
CA LEU A 419 -3.11 35.42 3.81
C LEU A 419 -1.77 34.81 3.34
N PRO A 420 -0.91 34.36 4.25
CA PRO A 420 0.35 33.69 3.89
C PRO A 420 0.12 32.23 3.42
N GLY A 421 1.13 31.68 2.75
CA GLY A 421 1.19 30.27 2.36
C GLY A 421 0.53 29.94 1.01
N GLY A 422 0.75 28.70 0.55
CA GLY A 422 0.14 28.13 -0.64
C GLY A 422 -0.82 27.00 -0.31
N LEU A 423 -1.56 26.52 -1.33
CA LEU A 423 -2.50 25.41 -1.22
C LEU A 423 -2.00 24.17 -1.98
N LEU A 424 -2.28 22.99 -1.45
CA LEU A 424 -2.08 21.72 -2.14
C LEU A 424 -3.19 21.49 -3.18
N VAL A 425 -2.84 21.34 -4.45
CA VAL A 425 -3.79 20.98 -5.52
C VAL A 425 -4.20 19.51 -5.37
N LEU A 426 -5.47 19.26 -5.10
CA LEU A 426 -6.05 17.92 -5.02
C LEU A 426 -6.51 17.43 -6.40
N GLY A 427 -6.16 16.19 -6.73
CA GLY A 427 -6.59 15.50 -7.94
C GLY A 427 -7.62 14.42 -7.65
N SER A 428 -8.67 14.35 -8.47
CA SER A 428 -9.83 13.47 -8.29
C SER A 428 -9.88 12.24 -9.22
N ALA A 429 -8.76 11.79 -9.77
CA ALA A 429 -8.77 10.61 -10.67
C ALA A 429 -8.95 9.31 -9.88
N ASN A 430 -9.96 8.49 -10.22
CA ASN A 430 -10.25 7.19 -9.59
C ASN A 430 -9.32 6.06 -10.10
N VAL A 431 -9.33 4.88 -9.44
CA VAL A 431 -8.38 3.78 -9.73
C VAL A 431 -8.62 3.10 -11.09
N ASP A 432 -9.88 2.93 -11.49
CA ASP A 432 -10.26 2.29 -12.76
C ASP A 432 -9.93 3.17 -13.96
N GLU A 433 -10.17 4.49 -13.85
CA GLU A 433 -9.71 5.45 -14.86
C GLU A 433 -8.19 5.45 -14.98
N ARG A 434 -7.43 5.32 -13.87
CA ARG A 434 -5.96 5.22 -13.90
C ARG A 434 -5.46 3.95 -14.57
N GLU A 435 -6.15 2.81 -14.44
CA GLU A 435 -5.80 1.57 -15.16
C GLU A 435 -5.79 1.77 -16.69
N ARG A 436 -6.61 2.69 -17.21
CA ARG A 436 -6.82 2.88 -18.65
C ARG A 436 -6.40 4.25 -19.21
N ASN A 437 -6.20 5.24 -18.34
CA ASN A 437 -5.92 6.66 -18.57
C ASN A 437 -6.65 7.28 -19.77
N LEU A 438 -7.97 7.25 -19.72
CA LEU A 438 -8.86 7.98 -20.62
C LEU A 438 -9.11 9.40 -20.09
N GLU A 439 -9.51 10.34 -20.96
CA GLU A 439 -9.97 11.66 -20.53
C GLU A 439 -11.47 11.61 -20.17
N SER A 440 -11.84 12.26 -19.08
CA SER A 440 -13.06 12.04 -18.29
C SER A 440 -14.35 12.66 -18.87
N GLN A 441 -14.60 12.53 -20.18
CA GLN A 441 -15.78 13.16 -20.83
C GLN A 441 -16.63 12.28 -21.75
N LEU A 442 -16.37 10.97 -21.91
CA LEU A 442 -17.22 10.08 -22.73
C LEU A 442 -17.69 8.84 -21.97
N ASN A 443 -18.81 9.03 -21.27
CA ASN A 443 -19.59 8.00 -20.59
C ASN A 443 -19.89 6.80 -21.49
N LYS A 444 -19.54 5.59 -21.02
CA LYS A 444 -19.88 4.22 -21.51
C LYS A 444 -19.59 3.90 -22.98
N ASP A 445 -20.05 4.69 -23.95
CA ASP A 445 -20.00 4.39 -25.38
C ASP A 445 -18.56 4.34 -25.94
N ASP A 446 -17.69 5.25 -25.51
CA ASP A 446 -16.28 5.28 -25.94
C ASP A 446 -15.39 4.35 -25.08
N MET A 447 -15.85 3.99 -23.87
CA MET A 447 -15.19 2.98 -23.03
C MET A 447 -15.39 1.55 -23.59
N GLY A 448 -16.58 1.23 -24.11
CA GLY A 448 -16.95 -0.10 -24.61
C GLY A 448 -16.95 -1.21 -23.53
N MET A 449 -16.88 -0.82 -22.26
CA MET A 449 -16.86 -1.65 -21.06
C MET A 449 -17.58 -0.90 -19.93
N THR A 450 -18.17 -1.62 -18.97
CA THR A 450 -18.65 -1.01 -17.72
C THR A 450 -17.52 -0.84 -16.70
N TYR A 451 -17.79 -0.11 -15.62
CA TYR A 451 -16.86 -0.02 -14.48
C TYR A 451 -16.66 -1.40 -13.83
N ASP A 452 -17.72 -2.18 -13.61
CA ASP A 452 -17.64 -3.53 -13.02
C ASP A 452 -16.75 -4.48 -13.86
N GLU A 453 -16.83 -4.39 -15.19
CA GLU A 453 -15.94 -5.13 -16.09
C GLU A 453 -14.48 -4.66 -15.94
N LEU A 454 -14.27 -3.35 -15.78
CA LEU A 454 -12.94 -2.73 -15.67
C LEU A 454 -12.25 -3.07 -14.34
N SER A 455 -12.96 -2.97 -13.21
CA SER A 455 -12.44 -3.36 -11.90
C SER A 455 -12.15 -4.87 -11.85
N MET A 456 -12.97 -5.70 -12.50
CA MET A 456 -12.65 -7.13 -12.64
C MET A 456 -11.42 -7.37 -13.53
N PHE A 457 -11.23 -6.61 -14.62
CA PHE A 457 -9.99 -6.68 -15.41
C PHE A 457 -8.76 -6.30 -14.57
N GLY A 458 -8.84 -5.25 -13.75
CA GLY A 458 -7.78 -4.83 -12.82
C GLY A 458 -7.45 -5.91 -11.78
N CYS A 459 -8.46 -6.43 -11.09
CA CYS A 459 -8.33 -7.56 -10.17
C CYS A 459 -7.71 -8.79 -10.84
N LEU A 460 -8.13 -9.14 -12.06
CA LEU A 460 -7.57 -10.28 -12.79
C LEU A 460 -6.11 -10.03 -13.20
N ARG A 461 -5.79 -8.82 -13.68
CA ARG A 461 -4.45 -8.39 -14.12
C ARG A 461 -3.45 -8.36 -12.97
N LYS A 462 -3.83 -7.78 -11.82
CA LYS A 462 -2.94 -7.50 -10.69
C LYS A 462 -3.00 -8.57 -9.60
N VAL A 463 -4.18 -8.87 -9.06
CA VAL A 463 -4.35 -9.84 -7.96
C VAL A 463 -4.20 -11.27 -8.48
N SER A 464 -4.93 -11.66 -9.53
CA SER A 464 -4.78 -12.98 -10.17
C SER A 464 -3.58 -13.10 -11.12
N ARG A 465 -2.77 -12.04 -11.27
CA ARG A 465 -1.54 -12.00 -12.10
C ARG A 465 -1.75 -12.46 -13.57
N CYS A 466 -2.95 -12.28 -14.12
CA CYS A 466 -3.30 -12.81 -15.44
C CYS A 466 -2.83 -11.91 -16.59
N GLY A 467 -2.06 -12.47 -17.52
CA GLY A 467 -1.83 -11.89 -18.85
C GLY A 467 -3.05 -12.08 -19.78
N PRO A 468 -3.02 -11.58 -21.03
CA PRO A 468 -4.18 -11.56 -21.92
C PRO A 468 -4.83 -12.94 -22.13
N TYR A 469 -4.03 -13.96 -22.40
CA TYR A 469 -4.52 -15.32 -22.63
C TYR A 469 -5.08 -15.96 -21.35
N SER A 470 -4.39 -15.84 -20.21
CA SER A 470 -4.87 -16.36 -18.92
C SER A 470 -6.17 -15.68 -18.46
N MET A 471 -6.31 -14.39 -18.73
CA MET A 471 -7.53 -13.62 -18.47
C MET A 471 -8.69 -14.11 -19.35
N PHE A 472 -8.43 -14.42 -20.62
CA PHE A 472 -9.40 -15.03 -21.53
C PHE A 472 -9.87 -16.39 -21.01
N CYS A 473 -8.95 -17.30 -20.70
CA CYS A 473 -9.28 -18.64 -20.19
C CYS A 473 -10.12 -18.62 -18.89
N LYS A 474 -9.95 -17.61 -18.02
CA LYS A 474 -10.83 -17.41 -16.86
C LYS A 474 -12.21 -16.87 -17.27
N LEU A 475 -12.23 -15.79 -18.03
CA LEU A 475 -13.46 -15.04 -18.31
C LEU A 475 -14.45 -15.78 -19.24
N ILE A 476 -13.99 -16.68 -20.12
CA ILE A 476 -14.91 -17.54 -20.89
C ILE A 476 -15.80 -18.41 -20.00
N HIS A 477 -15.35 -18.77 -18.80
CA HIS A 477 -16.15 -19.54 -17.84
C HIS A 477 -16.99 -18.64 -16.94
N THR A 478 -16.41 -17.53 -16.44
CA THR A 478 -17.13 -16.55 -15.60
C THR A 478 -18.28 -15.87 -16.34
N TRP A 479 -18.09 -15.51 -17.60
CA TRP A 479 -19.07 -14.80 -18.43
C TRP A 479 -19.85 -15.71 -19.39
N ARG A 480 -19.81 -17.04 -19.22
CA ARG A 480 -20.47 -18.02 -20.11
C ARG A 480 -21.96 -17.76 -20.37
N SER A 481 -22.65 -17.15 -19.39
CA SER A 481 -24.09 -16.81 -19.45
C SER A 481 -24.37 -15.43 -20.04
N THR A 482 -23.35 -14.60 -20.23
CA THR A 482 -23.45 -13.17 -20.53
C THR A 482 -22.85 -12.82 -21.89
N TYR A 483 -21.73 -13.47 -22.26
CA TYR A 483 -20.97 -13.18 -23.47
C TYR A 483 -20.46 -14.44 -24.16
N THR A 484 -20.51 -14.43 -25.49
CA THR A 484 -19.87 -15.47 -26.32
C THR A 484 -18.34 -15.38 -26.22
N PRO A 485 -17.59 -16.48 -26.44
CA PRO A 485 -16.11 -16.46 -26.42
C PRO A 485 -15.50 -15.38 -27.31
N ALA A 486 -16.08 -15.15 -28.50
CA ALA A 486 -15.67 -14.08 -29.40
C ALA A 486 -15.81 -12.67 -28.78
N LYS A 487 -16.90 -12.40 -28.03
CA LYS A 487 -17.10 -11.10 -27.38
C LYS A 487 -16.20 -10.90 -26.17
N VAL A 488 -15.91 -11.98 -25.42
CA VAL A 488 -14.91 -11.96 -24.34
C VAL A 488 -13.51 -11.62 -24.91
N ALA A 489 -13.13 -12.26 -26.01
CA ALA A 489 -11.87 -11.98 -26.70
C ALA A 489 -11.77 -10.52 -27.19
N GLU A 490 -12.83 -9.97 -27.80
CA GLU A 490 -12.89 -8.57 -28.23
C GLU A 490 -12.66 -7.59 -27.07
N LYS A 491 -13.34 -7.79 -25.93
CA LYS A 491 -13.19 -6.96 -24.73
C LYS A 491 -11.74 -7.02 -24.21
N ILE A 492 -11.17 -8.21 -24.03
CA ILE A 492 -9.79 -8.37 -23.53
C ILE A 492 -8.77 -7.73 -24.47
N LYS A 493 -8.93 -7.90 -25.78
CA LYS A 493 -8.11 -7.22 -26.81
C LYS A 493 -8.16 -5.71 -26.68
N ARG A 494 -9.37 -5.13 -26.54
CA ARG A 494 -9.57 -3.69 -26.34
C ARG A 494 -9.00 -3.19 -25.01
N PHE A 495 -9.03 -4.00 -23.96
CA PHE A 495 -8.45 -3.67 -22.64
C PHE A 495 -6.93 -3.58 -22.73
N PHE A 496 -6.24 -4.67 -23.10
CA PHE A 496 -4.77 -4.70 -23.13
C PHE A 496 -4.17 -3.72 -24.15
N ARG A 497 -4.84 -3.48 -25.28
CA ARG A 497 -4.40 -2.45 -26.23
C ARG A 497 -4.47 -1.05 -25.62
N ALA A 498 -5.58 -0.69 -24.96
CA ALA A 498 -5.72 0.62 -24.31
C ALA A 498 -4.72 0.77 -23.15
N TYR A 499 -4.66 -0.21 -22.24
CA TYR A 499 -3.69 -0.28 -21.13
C TYR A 499 -2.25 -0.05 -21.61
N SER A 500 -1.82 -0.78 -22.64
CA SER A 500 -0.44 -0.72 -23.13
C SER A 500 -0.08 0.57 -23.88
N ILE A 501 -1.02 1.16 -24.63
CA ILE A 501 -0.83 2.49 -25.25
C ILE A 501 -0.67 3.56 -24.16
N ASN A 502 -1.54 3.52 -23.15
CA ASN A 502 -1.68 4.58 -22.16
C ASN A 502 -0.79 4.41 -20.92
N ARG A 503 0.00 3.32 -20.80
CA ARG A 503 0.83 3.07 -19.60
C ARG A 503 1.83 4.17 -19.30
N HIS A 504 2.38 4.83 -20.33
CA HIS A 504 3.31 5.95 -20.17
C HIS A 504 2.76 7.12 -19.34
N LYS A 505 1.44 7.28 -19.22
CA LYS A 505 0.83 8.30 -18.35
C LYS A 505 0.96 7.96 -16.86
N MET A 506 1.21 6.71 -16.49
CA MET A 506 1.35 6.26 -15.10
C MET A 506 2.69 6.63 -14.46
N THR A 507 3.74 6.82 -15.25
CA THR A 507 5.07 7.18 -14.74
C THR A 507 5.10 8.62 -14.19
N THR A 508 4.18 9.48 -14.66
CA THR A 508 4.08 10.89 -14.26
C THR A 508 2.73 11.22 -13.58
N LEU A 509 1.95 10.22 -13.16
CA LEU A 509 0.68 10.48 -12.49
C LEU A 509 0.92 10.95 -11.04
N THR A 510 0.11 11.89 -10.58
CA THR A 510 0.07 12.34 -9.18
C THR A 510 0.02 11.15 -8.20
N PRO A 511 0.89 11.14 -7.17
CA PRO A 511 0.77 10.19 -6.06
C PRO A 511 -0.64 10.18 -5.47
N ALA A 512 -1.08 9.03 -5.00
CA ALA A 512 -2.38 8.89 -4.36
C ALA A 512 -2.32 7.85 -3.24
N TYR A 513 -3.18 8.06 -2.25
CA TYR A 513 -3.49 7.16 -1.16
C TYR A 513 -3.61 5.71 -1.65
N HIS A 514 -2.95 4.79 -0.95
CA HIS A 514 -3.04 3.37 -1.26
C HIS A 514 -4.22 2.71 -0.53
N ALA A 515 -5.32 2.51 -1.24
CA ALA A 515 -6.46 1.71 -0.77
C ALA A 515 -6.48 0.31 -1.41
N GLU A 516 -6.35 0.25 -2.74
CA GLU A 516 -6.69 -0.94 -3.51
C GLU A 516 -5.51 -1.85 -3.85
N ASN A 517 -5.67 -3.14 -3.56
CA ASN A 517 -4.70 -4.19 -3.83
C ASN A 517 -4.53 -4.52 -5.33
N TYR A 518 -5.29 -3.86 -6.21
CA TYR A 518 -5.10 -3.92 -7.67
C TYR A 518 -4.54 -2.63 -8.31
N SER A 519 -4.12 -1.64 -7.50
CA SER A 519 -3.64 -0.34 -7.99
C SER A 519 -2.65 -0.43 -9.17
N PRO A 520 -2.79 0.45 -10.19
CA PRO A 520 -1.90 0.47 -11.35
C PRO A 520 -0.62 1.32 -11.12
N ASP A 521 -0.38 1.89 -9.94
CA ASP A 521 0.77 2.77 -9.69
C ASP A 521 2.12 2.17 -10.13
N ASP A 522 2.91 2.95 -10.87
CA ASP A 522 4.22 2.52 -11.39
C ASP A 522 5.38 2.79 -10.41
N ASN A 523 5.23 3.75 -9.48
CA ASN A 523 6.32 4.24 -8.63
C ASN A 523 6.69 3.31 -7.46
N ARG A 524 5.76 2.47 -6.97
CA ARG A 524 5.99 1.47 -5.90
C ARG A 524 5.25 0.16 -6.17
N PHE A 525 3.94 0.18 -6.44
CA PHE A 525 3.10 -1.01 -6.26
C PHE A 525 3.07 -1.96 -7.47
N ASP A 526 3.05 -1.45 -8.70
CA ASP A 526 2.95 -2.22 -9.94
C ASP A 526 4.02 -1.81 -10.95
N LEU A 527 5.27 -2.17 -10.66
CA LEU A 527 6.38 -2.01 -11.62
C LEU A 527 6.07 -2.72 -12.94
N ARG A 528 6.02 -1.96 -14.04
CA ARG A 528 5.75 -2.47 -15.38
C ARG A 528 6.60 -1.74 -16.42
N PRO A 529 6.88 -2.34 -17.59
CA PRO A 529 7.31 -1.57 -18.76
C PRO A 529 6.27 -0.48 -19.09
N PHE A 530 6.70 0.68 -19.56
CA PHE A 530 5.81 1.71 -20.11
C PHE A 530 5.80 1.76 -21.65
N LEU A 531 6.83 1.20 -22.30
CA LEU A 531 6.92 1.03 -23.75
C LEU A 531 6.61 -0.43 -24.11
N TYR A 532 5.43 -0.66 -24.68
CA TYR A 532 4.94 -1.99 -25.06
C TYR A 532 4.82 -2.17 -26.57
N ASN A 533 4.91 -3.42 -27.03
CA ASN A 533 4.28 -3.81 -28.29
C ASN A 533 2.75 -3.86 -28.09
N THR A 534 2.06 -2.78 -28.45
CA THR A 534 0.62 -2.58 -28.23
C THR A 534 -0.28 -3.48 -29.09
N HIS A 535 0.27 -4.23 -30.04
CA HIS A 535 -0.45 -5.25 -30.79
C HIS A 535 -0.58 -6.58 -30.05
N TRP A 536 0.29 -6.87 -29.07
CA TRP A 536 0.30 -8.14 -28.31
C TRP A 536 0.21 -9.38 -29.22
N SER A 537 0.91 -9.35 -30.36
CA SER A 537 0.61 -10.18 -31.55
C SER A 537 0.62 -11.69 -31.30
N TRP A 538 1.47 -12.17 -30.38
CA TRP A 538 1.50 -13.58 -29.98
C TRP A 538 0.29 -13.94 -29.12
N GLN A 539 0.04 -13.17 -28.06
CA GLN A 539 -1.03 -13.41 -27.09
C GLN A 539 -2.42 -13.30 -27.75
N MET A 540 -2.60 -12.33 -28.65
CA MET A 540 -3.87 -12.14 -29.35
C MET A 540 -4.14 -13.25 -30.37
N ARG A 541 -3.09 -13.82 -31.00
CA ARG A 541 -3.20 -14.97 -31.90
C ARG A 541 -3.66 -16.23 -31.15
N LEU A 542 -3.09 -16.51 -29.98
CA LEU A 542 -3.50 -17.65 -29.14
C LEU A 542 -4.98 -17.54 -28.72
N ILE A 543 -5.45 -16.33 -28.40
CA ILE A 543 -6.88 -16.09 -28.13
C ILE A 543 -7.72 -16.39 -29.38
N ASP A 544 -7.31 -15.97 -30.58
CA ASP A 544 -8.04 -16.25 -31.82
C ASP A 544 -8.02 -17.73 -32.24
N GLU A 545 -6.98 -18.47 -31.89
CA GLU A 545 -6.89 -19.93 -32.06
C GLU A 545 -7.88 -20.64 -31.15
N GLU A 546 -7.94 -20.27 -29.86
CA GLU A 546 -8.84 -20.91 -28.90
C GLU A 546 -10.31 -20.51 -29.11
N VAL A 547 -10.62 -19.26 -29.51
CA VAL A 547 -11.98 -18.87 -29.93
C VAL A 547 -12.46 -19.72 -31.11
N ARG A 548 -11.63 -19.92 -32.14
CA ARG A 548 -11.97 -20.79 -33.28
C ARG A 548 -12.21 -22.24 -32.83
N ARG A 549 -11.40 -22.74 -31.90
CA ARG A 549 -11.54 -24.10 -31.35
C ARG A 549 -12.87 -24.28 -30.62
N LEU A 550 -13.26 -23.32 -29.79
CA LEU A 550 -14.53 -23.32 -29.07
C LEU A 550 -15.73 -23.24 -30.02
N GLN A 551 -15.67 -22.39 -31.04
CA GLN A 551 -16.72 -22.29 -32.07
C GLN A 551 -16.90 -23.60 -32.85
N VAL A 552 -15.80 -24.30 -33.19
CA VAL A 552 -15.86 -25.61 -33.85
C VAL A 552 -16.46 -26.69 -32.93
N ALA A 553 -16.12 -26.67 -31.64
CA ALA A 553 -16.68 -27.59 -30.66
C ALA A 553 -18.20 -27.38 -30.46
N GLU A 554 -18.63 -26.13 -30.33
CA GLU A 554 -20.04 -25.73 -30.20
C GLU A 554 -20.86 -26.15 -31.45
N ALA A 555 -20.33 -25.87 -32.65
CA ALA A 555 -20.92 -26.34 -33.91
C ALA A 555 -20.89 -27.88 -34.07
N SER A 556 -20.00 -28.60 -33.39
CA SER A 556 -19.99 -30.07 -33.38
C SER A 556 -21.04 -30.66 -32.45
N MET A 557 -21.25 -30.03 -31.28
CA MET A 557 -22.29 -30.44 -30.32
C MET A 557 -23.70 -30.21 -30.86
N LEU A 558 -23.95 -29.08 -31.53
CA LEU A 558 -25.24 -28.80 -32.18
C LEU A 558 -25.59 -29.86 -33.24
N ARG A 559 -24.60 -30.34 -34.02
CA ARG A 559 -24.79 -31.41 -35.02
C ARG A 559 -25.02 -32.80 -34.44
N HIS A 560 -24.74 -33.03 -33.15
CA HIS A 560 -25.06 -34.28 -32.45
C HIS A 560 -26.43 -34.22 -31.73
N GLN A 561 -27.17 -33.12 -31.86
CA GLN A 561 -28.52 -32.97 -31.31
C GLN A 561 -29.64 -32.99 -32.37
N GLU A 562 -29.30 -33.13 -33.65
CA GLU A 562 -30.28 -33.43 -34.70
C GLU A 562 -30.64 -34.94 -34.66
N PRO A 563 -31.93 -35.32 -34.66
CA PRO A 563 -32.32 -36.72 -34.63
C PRO A 563 -32.01 -37.39 -35.97
N HIS A 564 -31.18 -38.44 -35.95
CA HIS A 564 -30.90 -39.25 -37.13
C HIS A 564 -32.18 -39.90 -37.66
N LEU A 565 -32.65 -39.45 -38.83
CA LEU A 565 -33.60 -40.18 -39.66
C LEU A 565 -32.93 -41.47 -40.15
N HIS A 566 -33.25 -42.59 -39.48
CA HIS A 566 -32.87 -43.92 -39.96
C HIS A 566 -33.61 -44.22 -41.27
N VAL A 567 -32.87 -44.19 -42.38
CA VAL A 567 -33.32 -44.78 -43.64
C VAL A 567 -33.15 -46.29 -43.54
N ASN A 568 -34.24 -47.00 -43.26
CA ASN A 568 -34.27 -48.46 -43.38
C ASN A 568 -34.36 -48.83 -44.87
N SER A 569 -33.28 -49.41 -45.40
CA SER A 569 -33.35 -50.22 -46.61
C SER A 569 -33.75 -51.65 -46.23
N ASP A 570 -35.02 -52.01 -46.43
CA ASP A 570 -35.44 -53.32 -46.94
C ASP A 570 -36.98 -53.44 -46.98
N SER A 571 -37.52 -53.52 -48.21
CA SER A 571 -38.62 -54.40 -48.63
C SER A 571 -39.16 -53.91 -49.98
N LEU A 572 -39.18 -54.80 -50.98
CA LEU A 572 -39.76 -54.51 -52.28
C LEU A 572 -41.31 -54.54 -52.24
N TYR A 573 -41.93 -53.80 -53.17
CA TYR A 573 -43.24 -54.14 -53.74
C TYR A 573 -43.25 -55.64 -54.15
N VAL A 574 -44.35 -56.39 -54.09
CA VAL A 574 -45.68 -56.12 -54.64
C VAL A 574 -46.74 -56.84 -53.81
N GLY A 575 -47.89 -56.20 -53.59
CA GLY A 575 -49.11 -56.89 -53.15
C GLY A 575 -50.03 -57.21 -54.33
N ALA A 576 -50.65 -58.39 -54.31
CA ALA A 576 -51.87 -58.71 -55.06
C ALA A 576 -52.67 -59.79 -54.31
N HIS A 577 -54.00 -59.60 -54.26
CA HIS A 577 -55.05 -60.52 -53.78
C HIS A 577 -55.30 -60.69 -52.26
N ASP A 578 -56.32 -59.94 -51.83
CA ASP A 578 -57.48 -60.29 -50.97
C ASP A 578 -58.08 -61.69 -51.29
N PRO A 579 -59.00 -62.32 -50.50
CA PRO A 579 -59.62 -61.92 -49.21
C PRO A 579 -59.62 -63.00 -48.09
N TYR A 580 -60.06 -62.63 -46.87
CA TYR A 580 -61.27 -63.17 -46.18
C TYR A 580 -61.31 -62.84 -44.65
N VAL A 581 -62.44 -62.22 -44.22
CA VAL A 581 -63.18 -62.39 -42.94
C VAL A 581 -62.47 -62.21 -41.56
N GLY A 582 -63.09 -61.42 -40.66
CA GLY A 582 -62.91 -61.61 -39.21
C GLY A 582 -63.20 -60.45 -38.23
N SER A 583 -64.46 -60.00 -38.13
CA SER A 583 -65.16 -59.50 -36.91
C SER A 583 -64.42 -58.87 -35.70
N ASN A 584 -64.92 -57.70 -35.25
CA ASN A 584 -65.28 -57.27 -33.87
C ASN A 584 -64.24 -57.37 -32.71
N GLU A 585 -64.30 -56.67 -31.56
CA GLU A 585 -64.97 -55.45 -31.01
C GLU A 585 -64.30 -55.15 -29.63
N GLY A 586 -64.64 -54.04 -28.96
CA GLY A 586 -64.37 -53.82 -27.52
C GLY A 586 -63.13 -52.96 -27.22
N MET A 587 -63.19 -51.70 -26.77
CA MET A 587 -63.79 -51.14 -25.54
C MET A 587 -63.39 -51.85 -24.23
N THR A 588 -62.56 -51.22 -23.39
CA THR A 588 -63.00 -50.51 -22.14
C THR A 588 -61.85 -50.03 -21.22
N SER A 589 -62.16 -48.97 -20.47
CA SER A 589 -61.53 -48.32 -19.28
C SER A 589 -60.43 -48.99 -18.43
N SER A 590 -59.42 -48.17 -18.06
CA SER A 590 -58.98 -47.70 -16.70
C SER A 590 -59.15 -48.57 -15.41
N PRO A 591 -58.43 -48.32 -14.27
CA PRO A 591 -57.27 -47.45 -13.98
C PRO A 591 -56.14 -48.06 -13.07
N VAL A 592 -55.01 -47.33 -12.96
CA VAL A 592 -54.06 -47.21 -11.80
C VAL A 592 -53.76 -48.43 -10.90
N LYS A 593 -52.47 -48.86 -10.85
CA LYS A 593 -51.74 -49.08 -9.58
C LYS A 593 -50.21 -49.12 -9.72
N SER A 594 -49.54 -48.76 -8.64
CA SER A 594 -48.08 -48.68 -8.50
C SER A 594 -47.39 -50.04 -8.49
N GLU A 595 -46.13 -50.11 -8.95
CA GLU A 595 -45.13 -50.92 -8.25
C GLU A 595 -43.68 -50.45 -8.49
N ARG A 596 -42.77 -50.80 -7.56
CA ARG A 596 -41.34 -50.44 -7.59
C ARG A 596 -40.51 -51.62 -8.10
N ILE A 597 -39.66 -51.39 -9.09
CA ILE A 597 -38.39 -52.12 -9.27
C ILE A 597 -37.33 -51.09 -9.68
N GLY A 598 -36.08 -51.25 -9.23
CA GLY A 598 -35.01 -50.28 -9.48
C GLY A 598 -33.70 -50.88 -9.96
N ASN A 599 -32.68 -50.01 -10.06
CA ASN A 599 -31.27 -50.28 -10.29
C ASN A 599 -30.84 -50.87 -11.66
N GLN A 600 -30.08 -50.07 -12.43
CA GLN A 600 -28.65 -50.27 -12.74
C GLN A 600 -28.22 -49.43 -13.96
N PHE A 601 -27.66 -48.24 -13.75
CA PHE A 601 -26.71 -47.56 -14.67
C PHE A 601 -26.14 -46.34 -13.93
N GLY A 602 -24.89 -46.39 -13.46
CA GLY A 602 -24.30 -45.27 -12.70
C GLY A 602 -22.97 -45.52 -11.96
N THR A 603 -22.39 -46.71 -12.03
CA THR A 603 -21.17 -47.06 -11.26
C THR A 603 -19.87 -47.10 -12.08
N GLU A 604 -19.91 -47.45 -13.37
CA GLU A 604 -18.68 -47.60 -14.17
C GLU A 604 -18.02 -46.26 -14.53
N GLU A 605 -18.79 -45.26 -14.98
CA GLU A 605 -18.23 -43.98 -15.45
C GLU A 605 -17.50 -43.18 -14.34
N HIS A 606 -17.88 -43.40 -13.08
CA HIS A 606 -17.23 -42.77 -11.93
C HIS A 606 -15.91 -43.44 -11.53
N GLN A 607 -15.71 -44.74 -11.79
CA GLN A 607 -14.42 -45.41 -11.55
C GLN A 607 -13.36 -44.96 -12.58
N THR A 608 -13.71 -44.92 -13.87
CA THR A 608 -12.78 -44.52 -14.95
C THR A 608 -12.28 -43.08 -14.81
N ARG A 609 -13.10 -42.18 -14.22
CA ARG A 609 -12.70 -40.81 -13.88
C ARG A 609 -11.71 -40.74 -12.72
N ARG A 610 -11.83 -41.63 -11.73
CA ARG A 610 -10.97 -41.65 -10.53
C ARG A 610 -9.58 -42.18 -10.85
N GLU A 611 -9.49 -43.28 -11.59
CA GLU A 611 -8.19 -43.84 -12.03
C GLU A 611 -7.38 -42.90 -12.93
N ARG A 612 -8.04 -42.11 -13.79
CA ARG A 612 -7.36 -41.09 -14.61
C ARG A 612 -6.76 -39.97 -13.75
N LEU A 613 -7.44 -39.59 -12.67
CA LEU A 613 -6.98 -38.56 -11.74
C LEU A 613 -5.78 -39.06 -10.90
N GLU A 614 -5.85 -40.30 -10.42
CA GLU A 614 -4.77 -40.92 -9.64
C GLU A 614 -3.49 -41.10 -10.48
N ARG A 615 -3.56 -41.64 -11.71
CA ARG A 615 -2.38 -41.73 -12.61
C ARG A 615 -1.78 -40.36 -12.96
N THR A 616 -2.60 -39.31 -13.06
CA THR A 616 -2.11 -37.94 -13.32
C THR A 616 -1.36 -37.38 -12.10
N LEU A 617 -1.85 -37.67 -10.89
CA LEU A 617 -1.20 -37.27 -9.63
C LEU A 617 0.11 -38.03 -9.38
N GLU A 618 0.18 -39.33 -9.67
CA GLU A 618 1.42 -40.12 -9.58
C GLU A 618 2.49 -39.61 -10.56
N THR A 619 2.11 -39.26 -11.78
CA THR A 619 3.02 -38.68 -12.78
C THR A 619 3.59 -37.33 -12.35
N LEU A 620 2.79 -36.51 -11.64
CA LEU A 620 3.25 -35.23 -11.08
C LEU A 620 4.09 -35.41 -9.79
N ALA A 621 3.85 -36.45 -9.02
CA ALA A 621 4.63 -36.78 -7.83
C ALA A 621 6.04 -37.31 -8.16
N SER A 622 6.18 -38.05 -9.27
CA SER A 622 7.48 -38.58 -9.71
C SER A 622 8.43 -37.50 -10.25
N PHE A 623 7.91 -36.37 -10.75
CA PHE A 623 8.71 -35.26 -11.26
C PHE A 623 9.41 -34.42 -10.16
N ASN A 624 9.04 -34.58 -8.89
CA ASN A 624 9.54 -33.80 -7.76
C ASN A 624 10.45 -34.59 -6.79
N ARG A 625 10.95 -35.77 -7.17
CA ARG A 625 11.92 -36.54 -6.35
C ARG A 625 13.10 -37.05 -7.18
N GLY A 626 14.25 -36.40 -7.00
CA GLY A 626 15.52 -36.66 -7.70
C GLY A 626 15.90 -35.44 -8.57
N THR A 627 17.14 -34.91 -8.55
CA THR A 627 18.42 -35.50 -8.11
C THR A 627 19.33 -34.48 -7.44
N SER A 628 20.15 -34.93 -6.49
CA SER A 628 21.32 -34.20 -5.97
C SER A 628 22.62 -34.87 -6.45
N ARG A 629 23.71 -34.08 -6.53
CA ARG A 629 25.13 -34.41 -6.85
C ARG A 629 25.62 -34.41 -8.32
N THR A 630 26.15 -33.23 -8.71
CA THR A 630 27.53 -32.97 -9.20
C THR A 630 28.17 -33.81 -10.33
N GLN A 631 28.58 -33.16 -11.44
CA GLN A 631 29.99 -32.82 -11.74
C GLN A 631 30.17 -31.89 -12.98
N ASN A 632 31.42 -31.44 -13.22
CA ASN A 632 31.84 -30.29 -14.06
C ASN A 632 32.13 -30.60 -15.56
N ARG A 633 32.28 -29.50 -16.34
CA ARG A 633 32.92 -29.28 -17.67
C ARG A 633 31.91 -29.04 -18.82
N GLY A 634 31.94 -27.93 -19.57
CA GLY A 634 32.78 -26.71 -19.48
C GLY A 634 32.43 -25.62 -20.51
N THR A 635 32.71 -24.36 -20.19
CA THR A 635 32.76 -23.15 -21.06
C THR A 635 34.16 -23.01 -21.71
N PRO A 636 34.51 -22.03 -22.61
CA PRO A 636 34.08 -20.60 -22.67
C PRO A 636 34.04 -20.03 -24.14
N PRO A 637 34.19 -18.70 -24.45
CA PRO A 637 34.23 -17.49 -23.61
C PRO A 637 33.36 -16.27 -24.08
N CYS A 638 33.15 -15.32 -23.16
CA CYS A 638 32.82 -13.90 -23.44
C CYS A 638 34.10 -13.08 -23.72
N PRO A 639 34.05 -11.76 -24.00
CA PRO A 639 34.15 -10.75 -22.92
C PRO A 639 33.33 -9.45 -23.21
N ALA A 640 33.28 -8.40 -22.37
CA ALA A 640 34.17 -8.01 -21.28
C ALA A 640 33.46 -7.29 -20.11
N LEU A 641 34.00 -7.48 -18.90
CA LEU A 641 33.78 -6.63 -17.73
C LEU A 641 35.11 -6.62 -16.95
N ILE A 642 35.73 -5.45 -16.77
CA ILE A 642 37.07 -5.34 -16.19
C ILE A 642 36.97 -5.33 -14.66
N ARG A 643 37.72 -6.23 -14.02
CA ARG A 643 37.96 -6.23 -12.57
C ARG A 643 39.44 -6.53 -12.33
N ILE A 644 40.15 -5.58 -11.73
CA ILE A 644 41.55 -5.78 -11.33
C ILE A 644 41.56 -6.22 -9.86
N LYS A 645 42.31 -7.29 -9.58
CA LYS A 645 42.70 -7.73 -8.24
C LYS A 645 44.05 -8.45 -8.36
N SER A 646 44.99 -8.08 -7.52
CA SER A 646 46.14 -8.91 -7.15
C SER A 646 46.36 -8.71 -5.65
N GLU A 647 46.53 -9.82 -4.93
CA GLU A 647 46.59 -9.86 -3.47
C GLU A 647 48.06 -9.88 -2.99
N PRO A 648 48.45 -10.50 -1.85
CA PRO A 648 49.12 -9.81 -0.75
C PRO A 648 50.60 -10.24 -0.62
N VAL A 649 51.27 -9.87 0.50
CA VAL A 649 52.01 -10.77 1.42
C VAL A 649 52.93 -9.98 2.40
N ASP A 650 52.77 -10.32 3.69
CA ASP A 650 53.67 -10.28 4.85
C ASP A 650 54.30 -9.01 5.48
N HIS A 651 54.60 -9.19 6.78
CA HIS A 651 55.19 -8.26 7.74
C HIS A 651 56.74 -8.24 7.65
N GLU A 652 57.38 -7.12 7.96
CA GLU A 652 58.24 -6.96 9.17
C GLU A 652 58.77 -5.53 9.36
N GLU A 653 59.10 -5.24 10.62
CA GLU A 653 59.96 -4.21 11.26
C GLU A 653 60.51 -2.95 10.52
N GLY A 654 60.68 -1.85 11.30
CA GLY A 654 61.96 -1.10 11.24
C GLY A 654 61.99 0.41 10.97
N CYS A 655 61.95 1.21 12.05
CA CYS A 655 62.84 2.37 12.33
C CYS A 655 63.16 3.50 11.30
N ALA A 656 62.70 4.72 11.63
CA ALA A 656 63.45 6.00 11.73
C ALA A 656 64.22 6.69 10.56
N SER A 657 63.92 8.01 10.45
CA SER A 657 64.83 9.17 10.28
C SER A 657 65.29 9.67 8.89
N HIS A 658 65.22 11.02 8.74
CA HIS A 658 65.91 11.95 7.81
C HIS A 658 65.86 11.68 6.28
N GLY A 659 65.93 12.66 5.37
CA GLY A 659 66.02 14.13 5.47
C GLY A 659 66.56 14.73 4.15
N THR A 660 66.25 15.99 3.82
CA THR A 660 66.75 16.79 2.65
C THR A 660 66.40 16.27 1.23
N GLY A 661 66.23 17.09 0.18
CA GLY A 661 66.24 18.56 0.08
C GLY A 661 65.92 19.06 -1.36
N ASP A 662 65.85 20.39 -1.48
CA ASP A 662 66.02 21.24 -2.66
C ASP A 662 64.93 21.41 -3.78
N GLU A 663 64.48 22.67 -3.86
CA GLU A 663 63.84 23.43 -4.96
C GLU A 663 64.78 23.59 -6.20
N PRO A 664 64.46 24.37 -7.29
CA PRO A 664 63.31 25.26 -7.60
C PRO A 664 62.62 24.94 -8.95
N GLY A 665 61.60 25.63 -9.47
CA GLY A 665 60.81 26.79 -9.03
C GLY A 665 60.33 27.60 -10.26
N ILE A 666 59.19 28.32 -10.18
CA ILE A 666 58.82 29.56 -10.91
C ILE A 666 57.35 29.95 -10.56
N ARG A 667 57.11 31.26 -10.44
CA ARG A 667 55.91 31.98 -9.94
C ARG A 667 55.50 33.05 -11.00
N PRO A 668 54.56 34.01 -10.76
CA PRO A 668 53.19 33.96 -10.22
C PRO A 668 52.20 34.93 -10.95
N GLN A 669 50.94 35.02 -10.49
CA GLN A 669 50.08 36.24 -10.47
C GLN A 669 48.96 35.99 -9.40
N LYS A 670 48.78 36.73 -8.29
CA LYS A 670 48.26 38.12 -8.09
C LYS A 670 46.90 38.36 -8.79
N ARG A 671 45.85 38.98 -8.22
CA ARG A 671 45.55 39.71 -6.95
C ARG A 671 43.99 39.78 -6.82
N SER A 672 43.26 40.33 -5.82
CA SER A 672 43.50 41.01 -4.53
C SER A 672 42.18 41.03 -3.70
N GLU A 673 42.25 41.30 -2.39
CA GLU A 673 41.10 41.58 -1.49
C GLU A 673 40.56 43.02 -1.64
N ALA A 674 39.37 43.28 -1.08
CA ALA A 674 38.91 44.63 -0.70
C ALA A 674 37.93 44.59 0.50
N ASN A 675 38.20 45.38 1.54
CA ASN A 675 37.34 45.62 2.71
C ASN A 675 36.48 46.89 2.53
N MET A 676 35.31 46.93 3.17
CA MET A 676 34.55 48.13 3.54
C MET A 676 33.80 47.85 4.86
N ALA A 677 33.52 48.88 5.68
CA ALA A 677 33.14 48.71 7.10
C ALA A 677 31.95 49.58 7.56
N GLY A 678 31.37 49.22 8.71
CA GLY A 678 30.34 49.96 9.48
C GLY A 678 28.91 49.40 9.34
N SER A 679 28.04 49.37 10.36
CA SER A 679 28.18 49.74 11.78
C SER A 679 26.97 49.23 12.63
N SER A 680 27.07 49.37 13.97
CA SER A 680 26.02 49.33 15.02
C SER A 680 25.30 48.01 15.37
N ASP A 681 25.77 47.41 16.46
CA ASP A 681 25.07 47.06 17.72
C ASP A 681 23.74 46.28 17.74
N GLY A 682 23.77 45.18 18.48
CA GLY A 682 22.60 44.41 18.93
C GLY A 682 23.05 43.22 19.79
N GLU A 683 23.07 43.38 21.11
CA GLU A 683 23.44 42.30 22.05
C GLU A 683 22.47 41.12 21.96
N PHE A 684 23.01 39.90 21.83
CA PHE A 684 22.28 38.67 22.16
C PHE A 684 23.16 37.77 23.03
N GLY A 685 22.56 37.29 24.12
CA GLY A 685 23.27 36.57 25.18
C GLY A 685 23.82 35.20 24.74
N SER A 686 24.89 34.79 25.41
CA SER A 686 25.52 33.48 25.25
C SER A 686 24.58 32.34 25.67
N GLY A 687 24.03 31.63 24.69
CA GLY A 687 23.47 30.29 24.90
C GLY A 687 24.59 29.25 24.97
N GLU A 688 24.49 28.29 25.89
CA GLU A 688 25.45 27.20 26.02
C GLU A 688 25.36 26.26 24.80
N ASN A 689 26.40 26.25 23.97
CA ASN A 689 26.58 25.22 22.94
C ASN A 689 27.00 23.90 23.61
N ILE A 690 26.01 23.08 23.99
CA ILE A 690 26.23 21.71 24.43
C ILE A 690 26.75 20.90 23.23
N ASN A 691 28.00 20.45 23.29
CA ASN A 691 28.65 19.74 22.17
C ASN A 691 28.19 18.27 22.12
N LEU A 692 26.97 18.06 21.62
CA LEU A 692 26.27 16.76 21.50
C LEU A 692 27.11 15.63 20.88
N GLU A 693 28.07 15.97 20.02
CA GLU A 693 28.90 14.99 19.32
C GLU A 693 29.91 14.29 20.25
N ASP A 694 30.47 15.00 21.23
CA ASP A 694 31.50 14.46 22.13
C ASP A 694 30.88 13.65 23.28
N GLU A 695 29.77 14.11 23.86
CA GLU A 695 29.03 13.33 24.87
C GLU A 695 28.47 12.02 24.29
N ALA A 696 28.06 12.02 23.02
CA ALA A 696 27.60 10.81 22.33
C ALA A 696 28.75 9.81 22.10
N LYS A 697 29.92 10.29 21.65
CA LYS A 697 31.13 9.46 21.47
C LYS A 697 31.62 8.87 22.79
N GLN A 698 31.54 9.62 23.89
CA GLN A 698 31.95 9.12 25.20
C GLN A 698 30.96 8.07 25.75
N ALA A 699 29.65 8.33 25.67
CA ALA A 699 28.63 7.36 26.10
C ALA A 699 28.66 6.04 25.31
N LEU A 700 28.96 6.09 24.00
CA LEU A 700 29.16 4.89 23.17
C LEU A 700 30.36 4.05 23.61
N ARG A 701 31.43 4.67 24.13
CA ARG A 701 32.60 3.94 24.66
C ARG A 701 32.34 3.32 26.02
N GLU A 702 31.57 3.98 26.88
CA GLU A 702 31.26 3.50 28.24
C GLU A 702 30.19 2.40 28.28
N THR A 703 29.38 2.25 27.21
CA THR A 703 28.23 1.31 27.18
C THR A 703 28.51 0.03 26.34
N LEU A 704 29.57 -0.01 25.53
CA LEU A 704 29.87 -1.10 24.58
C LEU A 704 31.03 -2.01 25.00
N GLU A 705 31.01 -2.53 26.23
CA GLU A 705 31.74 -3.77 26.53
C GLU A 705 31.01 -4.96 25.90
N PHE A 706 31.45 -5.37 24.71
CA PHE A 706 30.98 -6.61 24.09
C PHE A 706 31.38 -7.81 24.98
N PRO A 707 30.44 -8.65 25.44
CA PRO A 707 30.81 -9.90 26.07
C PRO A 707 31.54 -10.77 25.05
N LYS A 708 32.76 -11.20 25.39
CA LYS A 708 33.49 -12.21 24.63
C LYS A 708 32.66 -13.49 24.62
N CYS A 709 32.04 -13.84 23.49
CA CYS A 709 31.59 -15.21 23.28
C CYS A 709 32.82 -16.09 23.12
N GLU A 710 33.08 -16.94 24.11
CA GLU A 710 33.93 -18.11 23.91
C GLU A 710 33.20 -19.09 22.99
N SER A 711 33.89 -19.45 21.89
CA SER A 711 33.61 -20.47 20.85
C SER A 711 32.16 -20.97 20.68
#